data_AF-A0A1G8NLJ5-F1
#
_entry.id   AF-A0A1G8NLJ5-F1
#
_cell.length_a   1.000
_cell.length_b   1.000
_cell.length_c   1.000
_cell.angle_alpha   90.00
_cell.angle_beta   90.00
_cell.angle_gamma   90.00
#
_symmetry.space_group_name_H-M   'P 1'
#
loop_
_entity.id
_entity.type
_entity.pdbx_description
1 polymer ?
#
loop_
_entity_poly.entity_id
_entity_poly.type
_entity_poly.pdbx_seq_one_letter_code
_entity_poly.pdbx_strand_id
1 'polypeptide(L)'
;MPMVMKEKLHPLFCISVDPPEKEWKAKLSEHKEPFIFLKSQGSVYAFVYSDDLRINTWSDPEINLETLITHAHSLDKVGILKSEENTSLPFIFQTLGEPIALAKDENGEYLGYMRREDLLVELFRQENQNSNLLKIMLSSIPMGIFVVDKEKKFVNCNEAGLKMINSSYEKIMGADAEVIFNKDHLEKVFISGETVLNQIQFTNDMGILVDFSPILNNDGQVDGIMIIVQDLPMVEEMAMEIEYVKDLNADLNAILTSMYDEILVVNHKGEILRYSDNFISDFWETDLKELLGKNLLALEDKGEFSPSVARLVIDRKEKVSVVQETKKGKNVLAVGNPVFNEKGELHRIVIASRDITETTRLKSELQETKRLTKEYKKELENLKSKDRFAKKIIYQSAKMEQIMIKIEKLAEFNSTVLILGESGVGKELIAESIHQYGSRSNQPFLKINCGAIPEDLLESELFGYTKGAFTGADTRGKTGYFQKADKGVLLLDEIGEIPQRLQVKLLRVLQEKEITPVGSTQSIPVDVQIITATNKNLEKMVADGTFREDLFYRINVIPITIPPLRERPEDVPLLAFHFLKQLNEQYGKNYHFSPEALNVLEVYPWPGNIRELQNLIERFVVSAEEDVITADFVSPFLNFGKSSSAKPLITDIMPYQQAQESVEEQLILLAMKKYKTTSKAAKALKISQSAVSRKYQKILNRQQNNASVID
;
A
#
# COMPACT_ATOMS: atom_id res chain seq x y z
N MET A 1 19.18 84.75 15.76
CA MET A 1 19.74 84.36 17.08
C MET A 1 19.02 85.23 18.10
N PRO A 2 18.38 84.65 19.14
CA PRO A 2 17.67 85.43 20.15
C PRO A 2 18.56 86.54 20.70
N MET A 3 17.99 87.72 20.96
CA MET A 3 18.75 88.88 21.44
C MET A 3 19.53 88.56 22.73
N VAL A 4 18.96 87.69 23.59
CA VAL A 4 19.57 87.18 24.83
C VAL A 4 20.80 86.30 24.57
N MET A 5 20.80 85.49 23.51
CA MET A 5 21.96 84.66 23.15
C MET A 5 23.11 85.48 22.56
N LYS A 6 22.84 86.65 21.97
CA LYS A 6 23.89 87.57 21.48
C LYS A 6 24.65 88.26 22.60
N GLU A 7 24.02 88.52 23.74
CA GLU A 7 24.66 89.19 24.89
C GLU A 7 25.65 88.28 25.64
N LYS A 8 25.50 86.95 25.52
CA LYS A 8 26.36 85.94 26.16
C LYS A 8 27.43 85.35 25.22
N LEU A 9 27.61 85.91 24.03
CA LEU A 9 28.65 85.48 23.10
C LEU A 9 30.01 86.04 23.52
N HIS A 10 30.96 85.16 23.83
CA HIS A 10 32.35 85.53 24.06
C HIS A 10 33.09 85.66 22.72
N PRO A 11 33.92 86.71 22.53
CA PRO A 11 34.70 86.87 21.30
C PRO A 11 35.79 85.79 21.17
N LEU A 12 36.12 85.41 19.93
CA LEU A 12 37.18 84.44 19.68
C LEU A 12 38.57 85.05 19.83
N PHE A 13 39.30 84.66 20.87
CA PHE A 13 40.73 84.98 20.99
C PHE A 13 41.55 84.01 20.13
N CYS A 14 42.14 84.49 19.03
CA CYS A 14 42.77 83.64 18.01
C CYS A 14 44.30 83.80 17.95
N ILE A 15 45.03 82.69 17.84
CA ILE A 15 46.49 82.65 17.63
C ILE A 15 46.79 82.03 16.26
N SER A 16 47.58 82.72 15.42
CA SER A 16 48.03 82.18 14.13
C SER A 16 49.20 81.22 14.30
N VAL A 17 49.04 79.99 13.79
CA VAL A 17 50.02 78.91 13.85
C VAL A 17 50.86 78.83 12.57
N ASP A 18 50.28 79.13 11.40
CA ASP A 18 50.96 79.08 10.11
C ASP A 18 50.51 80.22 9.16
N PRO A 19 51.35 81.25 8.90
CA PRO A 19 52.64 81.48 9.54
C PRO A 19 52.49 81.92 11.02
N PRO A 20 53.42 81.55 11.91
CA PRO A 20 53.34 81.89 13.33
C PRO A 20 53.49 83.41 13.53
N GLU A 21 52.57 84.00 14.28
CA GLU A 21 52.54 85.44 14.55
C GLU A 21 53.70 85.85 15.48
N LYS A 22 54.47 86.91 15.16
CA LYS A 22 55.73 87.22 15.88
C LYS A 22 55.57 87.63 17.37
N GLU A 23 54.36 87.93 17.84
CA GLU A 23 54.10 88.44 19.21
C GLU A 23 52.94 87.73 19.94
N TRP A 24 52.61 86.49 19.55
CA TRP A 24 51.45 85.77 20.10
C TRP A 24 51.49 85.57 21.63
N LYS A 25 52.68 85.40 22.23
CA LYS A 25 52.84 85.24 23.69
C LYS A 25 52.45 86.49 24.48
N ALA A 26 52.73 87.68 23.94
CA ALA A 26 52.35 88.94 24.59
C ALA A 26 50.82 89.09 24.62
N LYS A 27 50.15 88.82 23.49
CA LYS A 27 48.68 88.82 23.41
C LYS A 27 48.04 87.78 24.33
N LEU A 28 48.63 86.59 24.41
CA LEU A 28 48.10 85.49 25.23
C LEU A 28 48.17 85.80 26.73
N SER A 29 49.18 86.55 27.18
CA SER A 29 49.34 86.91 28.59
C SER A 29 48.24 87.85 29.14
N GLU A 30 47.54 88.57 28.25
CA GLU A 30 46.45 89.49 28.61
C GLU A 30 45.06 88.83 28.56
N HIS A 31 44.96 87.59 28.05
CA HIS A 31 43.69 86.87 27.88
C HIS A 31 43.23 86.20 29.18
N LYS A 32 41.95 86.35 29.52
CA LYS A 32 41.37 85.89 30.79
C LYS A 32 40.33 84.78 30.66
N GLU A 33 39.84 84.51 29.45
CA GLU A 33 38.87 83.44 29.25
C GLU A 33 39.56 82.08 29.14
N PRO A 34 38.93 80.98 29.53
CA PRO A 34 39.57 79.66 29.58
C PRO A 34 39.73 78.99 28.21
N PHE A 35 39.27 79.63 27.13
CA PHE A 35 39.36 79.11 25.77
C PHE A 35 40.17 80.05 24.87
N ILE A 36 41.05 79.47 24.06
CA ILE A 36 41.73 80.13 22.95
C ILE A 36 41.51 79.35 21.65
N PHE A 37 41.66 80.01 20.51
CA PHE A 37 41.38 79.44 19.20
C PHE A 37 42.62 79.50 18.30
N LEU A 38 42.88 78.44 17.54
CA LEU A 38 44.03 78.34 16.65
C LEU A 38 43.62 78.59 15.20
N LYS A 39 44.41 79.43 14.50
CA LYS A 39 44.25 79.76 13.08
C LYS A 39 45.39 79.19 12.25
N SER A 40 45.05 78.64 11.09
CA SER A 40 46.01 78.24 10.04
C SER A 40 45.50 78.75 8.69
N GLN A 41 46.38 79.35 7.88
CA GLN A 41 46.03 79.91 6.56
C GLN A 41 44.82 80.88 6.59
N GLY A 42 44.62 81.60 7.70
CA GLY A 42 43.54 82.58 7.87
C GLY A 42 42.23 82.04 8.46
N SER A 43 42.05 80.72 8.59
CA SER A 43 40.83 80.10 9.12
C SER A 43 41.04 79.49 10.52
N VAL A 44 40.04 79.62 11.40
CA VAL A 44 40.04 78.96 12.71
C VAL A 44 39.76 77.48 12.50
N TYR A 45 40.62 76.60 13.02
CA TYR A 45 40.47 75.15 12.84
C TYR A 45 40.41 74.35 14.14
N ALA A 46 40.81 74.94 15.27
CA ALA A 46 40.78 74.26 16.58
C ALA A 46 40.64 75.25 17.75
N PHE A 47 40.29 74.73 18.93
CA PHE A 47 40.32 75.47 20.20
C PHE A 47 41.16 74.73 21.25
N VAL A 48 41.64 75.44 22.27
CA VAL A 48 42.36 74.87 23.42
C VAL A 48 41.67 75.34 24.69
N TYR A 49 41.41 74.41 25.61
CA TYR A 49 40.83 74.69 26.91
C TYR A 49 41.91 74.69 28.00
N SER A 50 41.90 75.70 28.89
CA SER A 50 42.93 75.86 29.92
C SER A 50 43.02 74.69 30.88
N ASP A 51 41.90 74.03 31.19
CA ASP A 51 41.88 72.91 32.14
C ASP A 51 42.56 71.66 31.58
N ASP A 52 42.56 71.47 30.25
CA ASP A 52 43.27 70.37 29.60
C ASP A 52 44.79 70.53 29.75
N LEU A 53 45.26 71.77 29.85
CA LEU A 53 46.65 72.11 30.13
C LEU A 53 46.97 72.16 31.63
N ARG A 54 45.95 72.06 32.50
CA ARG A 54 46.04 72.22 33.96
C ARG A 54 46.70 73.53 34.41
N ILE A 55 46.52 74.59 33.63
CA ILE A 55 47.04 75.93 33.93
C ILE A 55 45.96 76.80 34.57
N ASN A 56 46.36 77.65 35.52
CA ASN A 56 45.44 78.63 36.11
C ASN A 56 45.39 79.95 35.32
N THR A 57 46.43 80.26 34.56
CA THR A 57 46.55 81.49 33.76
C THR A 57 47.33 81.25 32.49
N TRP A 58 46.94 81.88 31.38
CA TRP A 58 47.64 81.83 30.10
C TRP A 58 49.04 82.47 30.09
N SER A 59 49.47 83.06 31.21
CA SER A 59 50.78 83.67 31.43
C SER A 59 51.91 82.66 31.70
N ASP A 60 51.63 81.35 31.68
CA ASP A 60 52.59 80.31 32.01
C ASP A 60 53.75 80.26 30.99
N PRO A 61 55.02 80.42 31.41
CA PRO A 61 56.17 80.45 30.51
C PRO A 61 56.41 79.14 29.74
N GLU A 62 55.90 78.00 30.22
CA GLU A 62 56.04 76.69 29.56
C GLU A 62 55.13 76.54 28.32
N ILE A 63 54.17 77.45 28.13
CA ILE A 63 53.30 77.42 26.95
C ILE A 63 54.13 77.77 25.70
N ASN A 64 54.25 76.79 24.82
CA ASN A 64 54.81 76.95 23.49
C ASN A 64 53.76 76.55 22.44
N LEU A 65 54.04 76.88 21.19
CA LEU A 65 53.09 76.70 20.10
C LEU A 65 52.81 75.21 19.82
N GLU A 66 53.78 74.35 20.05
CA GLU A 66 53.67 72.89 19.93
C GLU A 66 52.76 72.30 21.02
N THR A 67 52.86 72.77 22.26
CA THR A 67 51.99 72.38 23.38
C THR A 67 50.53 72.74 23.09
N LEU A 68 50.28 73.93 22.54
CA LEU A 68 48.94 74.39 22.15
C LEU A 68 48.35 73.54 21.03
N ILE A 69 49.15 73.22 19.99
CA ILE A 69 48.69 72.35 18.89
C ILE A 69 48.38 70.95 19.40
N THR A 70 49.20 70.42 20.31
CA THR A 70 49.04 69.04 20.83
C THR A 70 47.76 68.87 21.65
N HIS A 71 47.33 69.91 22.36
CA HIS A 71 46.10 69.91 23.17
C HIS A 71 44.93 70.62 22.47
N ALA A 72 45.02 70.82 21.15
CA ALA A 72 43.98 71.47 20.39
C ALA A 72 42.85 70.50 20.05
N HIS A 73 41.63 70.89 20.36
CA HIS A 73 40.41 70.19 19.99
C HIS A 73 39.91 70.69 18.64
N SER A 74 39.61 69.76 17.73
CA SER A 74 39.02 70.10 16.44
C SER A 74 37.65 70.76 16.60
N LEU A 75 37.36 71.75 15.76
CA LEU A 75 36.03 72.38 15.72
C LEU A 75 34.95 71.50 15.09
N ASP A 76 35.31 70.36 14.48
CA ASP A 76 34.36 69.51 13.75
C ASP A 76 33.23 68.94 14.62
N LYS A 77 33.49 68.76 15.91
CA LYS A 77 32.54 68.22 16.89
C LYS A 77 31.75 69.29 17.64
N VAL A 78 32.20 70.54 17.54
CA VAL A 78 31.62 71.68 18.26
C VAL A 78 30.34 72.12 17.57
N GLY A 79 29.25 72.20 18.33
CA GLY A 79 27.95 72.64 17.80
C GLY A 79 28.03 74.07 17.25
N ILE A 80 27.43 74.31 16.07
CA ILE A 80 27.36 75.64 15.45
C ILE A 80 25.96 76.24 15.59
N LEU A 81 25.86 77.35 16.32
CA LEU A 81 24.69 78.21 16.43
C LEU A 81 24.54 79.04 15.16
N LYS A 82 23.47 78.80 14.39
CA LYS A 82 23.06 79.60 13.24
C LYS A 82 21.90 80.53 13.59
N SER A 83 21.75 81.64 12.86
CA SER A 83 20.85 82.73 13.24
C SER A 83 19.35 82.38 13.17
N GLU A 84 18.91 81.33 12.49
CA GLU A 84 17.47 81.10 12.24
C GLU A 84 16.98 79.65 12.41
N GLU A 85 17.82 78.70 12.85
CA GLU A 85 17.39 77.30 13.00
C GLU A 85 16.95 76.99 14.44
N ASN A 86 15.75 76.42 14.58
CA ASN A 86 15.29 75.78 15.83
C ASN A 86 16.31 74.73 16.26
N THR A 87 16.63 74.69 17.56
CA THR A 87 17.60 73.75 18.11
C THR A 87 17.25 72.29 17.78
N SER A 88 18.12 71.65 17.00
CA SER A 88 17.96 70.26 16.59
C SER A 88 18.53 69.29 17.63
N LEU A 89 18.01 68.05 17.65
CA LEU A 89 18.53 66.96 18.48
C LEU A 89 20.06 66.77 18.32
N PRO A 90 20.60 66.68 17.08
CA PRO A 90 22.04 66.56 16.88
C PRO A 90 22.85 67.70 17.52
N PHE A 91 22.36 68.94 17.43
CA PHE A 91 23.03 70.10 18.01
C PHE A 91 23.08 70.04 19.54
N ILE A 92 22.02 69.58 20.19
CA ILE A 92 21.99 69.41 21.66
C ILE A 92 22.95 68.32 22.10
N PHE A 93 22.99 67.18 21.41
CA PHE A 93 23.94 66.10 21.75
C PHE A 93 25.40 66.50 21.53
N GLN A 94 25.69 67.25 20.46
CA GLN A 94 27.02 67.86 20.26
C GLN A 94 27.36 68.83 21.40
N THR A 95 26.40 69.66 21.82
CA THR A 95 26.59 70.61 22.92
C THR A 95 26.81 69.92 24.26
N LEU A 96 26.13 68.81 24.55
CA LEU A 96 26.36 68.06 25.79
C LEU A 96 27.78 67.48 25.84
N GLY A 97 28.29 67.05 24.69
CA GLY A 97 29.60 66.41 24.54
C GLY A 97 30.80 67.36 24.56
N GLU A 98 30.63 68.62 24.18
CA GLU A 98 31.72 69.60 24.05
C GLU A 98 31.56 70.78 25.03
N PRO A 99 32.65 71.37 25.55
CA PRO A 99 32.57 72.43 26.57
C PRO A 99 32.07 73.78 26.02
N ILE A 100 32.04 73.95 24.70
CA ILE A 100 31.62 75.18 24.02
C ILE A 100 30.72 74.89 22.81
N ALA A 101 30.00 75.92 22.37
CA ALA A 101 29.36 76.00 21.06
C ALA A 101 29.80 77.27 20.34
N LEU A 102 29.92 77.23 19.02
CA LEU A 102 30.38 78.35 18.19
C LEU A 102 29.21 79.03 17.50
N ALA A 103 29.23 80.35 17.37
CA ALA A 103 28.26 81.08 16.56
C ALA A 103 28.90 81.56 15.25
N LYS A 104 28.16 81.41 14.15
CA LYS A 104 28.54 81.94 12.84
C LYS A 104 27.54 83.00 12.35
N ASP A 105 28.02 83.95 11.58
CA ASP A 105 27.18 84.89 10.83
C ASP A 105 26.59 84.24 9.56
N GLU A 106 25.78 85.00 8.82
CA GLU A 106 25.14 84.52 7.58
C GLU A 106 26.15 84.26 6.44
N ASN A 107 27.36 84.82 6.53
CA ASN A 107 28.45 84.61 5.59
C ASN A 107 29.36 83.42 5.97
N GLY A 108 29.10 82.78 7.11
CA GLY A 108 29.87 81.63 7.61
C GLY A 108 31.11 82.00 8.41
N GLU A 109 31.31 83.28 8.75
CA GLU A 109 32.37 83.76 9.63
C GLU A 109 32.00 83.55 11.10
N TYR A 110 32.99 83.23 11.93
CA TYR A 110 32.75 83.00 13.35
C TYR A 110 32.56 84.32 14.12
N LEU A 111 31.42 84.48 14.77
CA LEU A 111 31.09 85.64 15.60
C LEU A 111 31.66 85.53 17.02
N GLY A 112 31.73 84.31 17.57
CA GLY A 112 32.10 84.07 18.97
C GLY A 112 31.80 82.64 19.41
N TYR A 113 32.01 82.36 20.70
CA TYR A 113 31.64 81.09 21.34
C TYR A 113 30.76 81.31 22.57
N MET A 114 30.02 80.28 22.97
CA MET A 114 29.21 80.20 24.18
C MET A 114 29.61 78.95 24.97
N ARG A 115 29.63 79.05 26.30
CA ARG A 115 29.91 77.90 27.17
C ARG A 115 28.73 76.94 27.18
N ARG A 116 29.00 75.64 27.29
CA ARG A 116 27.97 74.60 27.33
C ARG A 116 26.92 74.89 28.41
N GLU A 117 27.33 75.28 29.60
CA GLU A 117 26.45 75.49 30.74
C GLU A 117 25.49 76.65 30.48
N ASP A 118 26.00 77.76 29.93
CA ASP A 118 25.18 78.91 29.53
C ASP A 118 24.19 78.57 28.42
N LEU A 119 24.65 77.78 27.44
CA LEU A 119 23.81 77.33 26.33
C LEU A 119 22.71 76.39 26.84
N LEU A 120 23.05 75.39 27.66
CA LEU A 120 22.08 74.46 28.22
C LEU A 120 21.04 75.17 29.07
N VAL A 121 21.43 76.09 29.95
CA VAL A 121 20.49 76.89 30.75
C VAL A 121 19.52 77.66 29.83
N GLU A 122 20.03 78.28 28.77
CA GLU A 122 19.19 79.04 27.84
C GLU A 122 18.26 78.12 27.00
N LEU A 123 18.74 76.94 26.60
CA LEU A 123 17.94 75.93 25.92
C LEU A 123 16.81 75.41 26.81
N PHE A 124 17.08 75.19 28.10
CA PHE A 124 16.07 74.71 29.04
C PHE A 124 15.12 75.81 29.53
N ARG A 125 15.46 77.09 29.35
CA ARG A 125 14.60 78.24 29.69
C ARG A 125 13.49 78.49 28.66
N GLN A 126 13.65 78.04 27.42
CA GLN A 126 12.60 78.12 26.40
C GLN A 126 11.52 77.06 26.66
N GLU A 127 10.50 77.44 27.44
CA GLU A 127 9.54 76.56 28.13
C GLU A 127 8.70 75.58 27.28
N ASN A 128 8.68 75.62 25.94
CA ASN A 128 7.67 74.83 25.18
C ASN A 128 8.16 73.92 24.03
N GLN A 129 9.41 73.97 23.57
CA GLN A 129 9.88 73.05 22.50
C GLN A 129 10.90 72.01 22.98
N ASN A 130 11.73 72.32 23.98
CA ASN A 130 12.86 71.45 24.37
C ASN A 130 12.48 70.37 25.40
N SER A 131 11.41 70.56 26.19
CA SER A 131 10.91 69.54 27.13
C SER A 131 10.28 68.32 26.43
N ASN A 132 9.61 68.53 25.29
CA ASN A 132 9.11 67.45 24.42
C ASN A 132 10.26 66.61 23.85
N LEU A 133 11.42 67.21 23.62
CA LEU A 133 12.57 66.54 23.03
C LEU A 133 13.17 65.46 23.95
N LEU A 134 13.35 65.79 25.24
CA LEU A 134 13.77 64.83 26.27
C LEU A 134 12.78 63.66 26.40
N LYS A 135 11.48 63.97 26.33
CA LYS A 135 10.43 62.95 26.36
C LYS A 135 10.48 62.03 25.14
N ILE A 136 10.70 62.59 23.94
CA ILE A 136 10.90 61.83 22.70
C ILE A 136 12.13 60.92 22.81
N MET A 137 13.27 61.45 23.30
CA MET A 137 14.48 60.65 23.51
C MET A 137 14.25 59.47 24.46
N LEU A 138 13.67 59.72 25.64
CA LEU A 138 13.41 58.66 26.61
C LEU A 138 12.40 57.61 26.11
N SER A 139 11.42 58.03 25.29
CA SER A 139 10.45 57.12 24.67
C SER A 139 11.02 56.27 23.53
N SER A 140 12.13 56.72 22.91
CA SER A 140 12.78 55.98 21.81
C SER A 140 13.70 54.86 22.28
N ILE A 141 14.07 54.84 23.57
CA ILE A 141 14.93 53.81 24.15
C ILE A 141 14.10 52.55 24.39
N PRO A 142 14.43 51.40 23.78
CA PRO A 142 13.69 50.13 23.93
C PRO A 142 14.02 49.39 25.24
N MET A 143 14.38 50.14 26.28
CA MET A 143 14.67 49.64 27.63
C MET A 143 13.85 50.43 28.63
N GLY A 144 13.42 49.79 29.70
CA GLY A 144 12.80 50.45 30.83
C GLY A 144 13.82 51.28 31.59
N ILE A 145 13.50 52.54 31.87
CA ILE A 145 14.31 53.43 32.69
C ILE A 145 13.45 53.91 33.84
N PHE A 146 13.95 53.74 35.07
CA PHE A 146 13.39 54.32 36.28
C PHE A 146 14.44 55.15 36.99
N VAL A 147 14.02 56.26 37.58
CA VAL A 147 14.87 57.13 38.40
C VAL A 147 14.29 57.17 39.80
N VAL A 148 15.15 56.92 40.77
CA VAL A 148 14.83 56.82 42.19
C VAL A 148 15.63 57.87 42.96
N ASP A 149 14.99 58.62 43.87
CA ASP A 149 15.65 59.63 44.71
C ASP A 149 16.33 59.05 45.97
N LYS A 150 16.96 59.91 46.78
CA LYS A 150 17.56 59.54 48.08
C LYS A 150 16.60 58.91 49.08
N GLU A 151 15.30 59.20 48.97
CA GLU A 151 14.27 58.59 49.83
C GLU A 151 13.80 57.23 49.29
N LYS A 152 14.47 56.71 48.25
CA LYS A 152 14.13 55.47 47.54
C LYS A 152 12.78 55.54 46.81
N LYS A 153 12.28 56.73 46.48
CA LYS A 153 11.02 56.88 45.75
C LYS A 153 11.23 57.08 44.25
N PHE A 154 10.32 56.55 43.44
CA PHE A 154 10.33 56.81 42.00
C PHE A 154 10.03 58.26 41.70
N VAL A 155 10.98 58.94 41.04
CA VAL A 155 10.83 60.35 40.61
C VAL A 155 10.66 60.50 39.11
N ASN A 156 11.02 59.48 38.32
CA ASN A 156 10.78 59.49 36.88
C ASN A 156 10.82 58.07 36.31
N CYS A 157 10.14 57.85 35.18
CA CYS A 157 10.25 56.62 34.40
C CYS A 157 9.86 56.86 32.93
N ASN A 158 10.33 56.00 32.03
CA ASN A 158 9.88 56.01 30.63
C ASN A 158 8.73 55.00 30.40
N GLU A 159 8.04 55.15 29.27
CA GLU A 159 6.89 54.30 28.91
C GLU A 159 7.28 52.82 28.73
N ALA A 160 8.47 52.55 28.21
CA ALA A 160 8.98 51.19 28.06
C ALA A 160 9.07 50.48 29.42
N GLY A 161 9.58 51.17 30.45
CA GLY A 161 9.66 50.62 31.80
C GLY A 161 8.30 50.27 32.36
N LEU A 162 7.32 51.16 32.23
CA LEU A 162 5.94 50.93 32.67
C LEU A 162 5.31 49.68 32.04
N LYS A 163 5.58 49.44 30.75
CA LYS A 163 5.13 48.23 30.04
C LYS A 163 5.79 46.96 30.59
N MET A 164 7.12 46.99 30.79
CA MET A 164 7.90 45.83 31.26
C MET A 164 7.48 45.35 32.65
N ILE A 165 7.09 46.27 33.53
CA ILE A 165 6.59 45.94 34.88
C ILE A 165 5.05 45.91 34.97
N ASN A 166 4.36 45.99 33.83
CA ASN A 166 2.90 45.97 33.69
C ASN A 166 2.17 46.91 34.67
N SER A 167 2.55 48.18 34.68
CA SER A 167 1.99 49.17 35.61
C SER A 167 1.78 50.54 34.95
N SER A 168 1.14 51.47 35.67
CA SER A 168 0.83 52.82 35.19
C SER A 168 1.65 53.89 35.91
N TYR A 169 1.94 54.99 35.22
CA TYR A 169 2.69 56.12 35.77
C TYR A 169 2.13 56.61 37.12
N GLU A 170 0.81 56.76 37.20
CA GLU A 170 0.09 57.22 38.41
C GLU A 170 0.28 56.30 39.63
N LYS A 171 0.54 55.00 39.42
CA LYS A 171 0.73 54.03 40.50
C LYS A 171 2.18 54.00 41.00
N ILE A 172 3.13 54.35 40.15
CA ILE A 172 4.56 54.18 40.43
C ILE A 172 5.18 55.46 40.96
N MET A 173 4.82 56.61 40.42
CA MET A 173 5.46 57.87 40.78
C MET A 173 5.23 58.19 42.26
N GLY A 174 6.32 58.43 42.99
CA GLY A 174 6.32 58.65 44.43
C GLY A 174 6.19 57.38 45.29
N ALA A 175 5.97 56.21 44.69
CA ALA A 175 6.00 54.93 45.39
C ALA A 175 7.44 54.52 45.74
N ASP A 176 7.57 53.68 46.76
CA ASP A 176 8.84 53.12 47.20
C ASP A 176 9.38 52.13 46.15
N ALA A 177 10.63 52.30 45.73
CA ALA A 177 11.30 51.46 44.75
C ALA A 177 11.46 50.02 45.22
N GLU A 178 11.50 49.77 46.54
CA GLU A 178 11.58 48.44 47.13
C GLU A 178 10.32 47.59 46.88
N VAL A 179 9.20 48.21 46.46
CA VAL A 179 7.97 47.49 46.08
C VAL A 179 8.17 46.68 44.81
N ILE A 180 9.02 47.18 43.90
CA ILE A 180 9.18 46.61 42.55
C ILE A 180 10.57 46.01 42.39
N PHE A 181 11.61 46.64 42.94
CA PHE A 181 13.00 46.22 42.77
C PHE A 181 13.60 45.70 44.07
N ASN A 182 14.56 44.80 43.96
CA ASN A 182 15.19 44.17 45.12
C ASN A 182 15.88 45.21 46.03
N LYS A 183 15.47 45.25 47.30
CA LYS A 183 16.00 46.11 48.36
C LYS A 183 17.51 46.04 48.53
N ASP A 184 18.08 44.83 48.55
CA ASP A 184 19.50 44.63 48.84
C ASP A 184 20.38 45.28 47.76
N HIS A 185 19.91 45.27 46.51
CA HIS A 185 20.62 45.88 45.39
C HIS A 185 20.55 47.41 45.43
N LEU A 186 19.39 47.98 45.76
CA LEU A 186 19.23 49.42 45.96
C LEU A 186 20.13 49.93 47.08
N GLU A 187 20.13 49.26 48.23
CA GLU A 187 20.97 49.64 49.38
C GLU A 187 22.45 49.53 49.06
N LYS A 188 22.85 48.47 48.37
CA LYS A 188 24.24 48.29 47.94
C LYS A 188 24.72 49.47 47.10
N VAL A 189 23.92 49.94 46.14
CA VAL A 189 24.29 51.08 45.29
C VAL A 189 24.36 52.39 46.07
N PHE A 190 23.37 52.66 46.94
CA PHE A 190 23.38 53.87 47.78
C PHE A 190 24.58 53.93 48.76
N ILE A 191 25.02 52.78 49.28
CA ILE A 191 26.14 52.70 50.22
C ILE A 191 27.49 52.70 49.50
N SER A 192 27.64 51.90 48.43
CA SER A 192 28.92 51.71 47.75
C SER A 192 29.23 52.81 46.74
N GLY A 193 28.21 53.45 46.16
CA GLY A 193 28.39 54.33 45.01
C GLY A 193 28.85 53.61 43.74
N GLU A 194 28.77 52.28 43.69
CA GLU A 194 29.13 51.45 42.53
C GLU A 194 27.90 50.93 41.79
N THR A 195 28.04 50.68 40.48
CA THR A 195 26.98 50.10 39.64
C THR A 195 26.79 48.61 39.92
N VAL A 196 25.55 48.15 40.06
CA VAL A 196 25.20 46.73 40.16
C VAL A 196 24.57 46.31 38.84
N LEU A 197 25.24 45.42 38.11
CA LEU A 197 24.84 45.03 36.75
C LEU A 197 24.28 43.60 36.69
N ASN A 198 23.50 43.32 35.66
CA ASN A 198 22.97 42.05 35.21
C ASN A 198 22.19 41.27 36.27
N GLN A 199 21.35 41.96 37.05
CA GLN A 199 20.53 41.30 38.06
C GLN A 199 19.26 40.76 37.42
N ILE A 200 19.07 39.45 37.46
CA ILE A 200 17.84 38.83 36.98
C ILE A 200 16.78 38.94 38.08
N GLN A 201 15.65 39.54 37.74
CA GLN A 201 14.50 39.64 38.62
C GLN A 201 13.25 39.09 37.93
N PHE A 202 12.49 38.27 38.64
CA PHE A 202 11.21 37.76 38.16
C PHE A 202 10.09 38.62 38.74
N THR A 203 9.29 39.22 37.85
CA THR A 203 7.97 39.75 38.20
C THR A 203 6.91 38.69 37.92
N ASN A 204 5.65 38.91 38.29
CA ASN A 204 4.61 37.88 38.22
C ASN A 204 4.41 37.24 36.84
N ASP A 205 4.75 37.96 35.75
CA ASP A 205 4.51 37.50 34.37
C ASP A 205 5.76 37.52 33.47
N MET A 206 6.92 38.02 33.93
CA MET A 206 8.12 38.15 33.10
C MET A 206 9.43 38.21 33.90
N GLY A 207 10.48 37.60 33.34
CA GLY A 207 11.86 37.79 33.79
C GLY A 207 12.47 39.03 33.15
N ILE A 208 12.98 39.94 33.98
CA ILE A 208 13.66 41.16 33.53
C ILE A 208 15.12 41.14 34.00
N LEU A 209 16.00 41.67 33.15
CA LEU A 209 17.38 41.99 33.52
C LEU A 209 17.42 43.43 34.01
N VAL A 210 18.02 43.66 35.18
CA VAL A 210 18.02 44.95 35.87
C VAL A 210 19.44 45.38 36.20
N ASP A 211 19.78 46.60 35.79
CA ASP A 211 21.00 47.31 36.13
C ASP A 211 20.69 48.50 37.03
N PHE A 212 21.45 48.67 38.11
CA PHE A 212 21.32 49.77 39.05
C PHE A 212 22.58 50.65 38.98
N SER A 213 22.42 51.91 38.59
CA SER A 213 23.51 52.87 38.42
C SER A 213 23.31 54.11 39.30
N PRO A 214 24.30 54.52 40.11
CA PRO A 214 24.15 55.69 40.97
C PRO A 214 24.19 56.99 40.15
N ILE A 215 23.34 57.95 40.53
CA ILE A 215 23.40 59.33 40.07
C ILE A 215 24.18 60.11 41.12
N LEU A 216 25.35 60.64 40.75
CA LEU A 216 26.26 61.32 41.69
C LEU A 216 26.10 62.84 41.63
N ASN A 217 26.19 63.51 42.77
CA ASN A 217 26.29 64.96 42.84
C ASN A 217 27.75 65.46 42.65
N ASN A 218 27.95 66.77 42.59
CA ASN A 218 29.27 67.38 42.38
C ASN A 218 30.29 67.04 43.49
N ASP A 219 29.83 66.65 44.67
CA ASP A 219 30.66 66.23 45.81
C ASP A 219 30.94 64.71 45.84
N GLY A 220 30.49 63.98 44.81
CA GLY A 220 30.67 62.52 44.67
C GLY A 220 29.73 61.66 45.52
N GLN A 221 28.69 62.25 46.13
CA GLN A 221 27.67 61.53 46.89
C GLN A 221 26.52 61.08 45.98
N VAL A 222 25.92 59.93 46.30
CA VAL A 222 24.78 59.37 45.55
C VAL A 222 23.53 60.22 45.82
N ASP A 223 23.03 60.89 44.77
CA ASP A 223 21.82 61.71 44.78
C ASP A 223 20.55 60.95 44.38
N GLY A 224 20.72 59.79 43.73
CA GLY A 224 19.66 58.89 43.34
C GLY A 224 20.20 57.65 42.64
N ILE A 225 19.32 56.79 42.15
CA ILE A 225 19.67 55.61 41.36
C ILE A 225 18.88 55.64 40.04
N MET A 226 19.58 55.42 38.94
CA MET A 226 19.01 55.08 37.65
C MET A 226 18.94 53.56 37.52
N ILE A 227 17.74 53.02 37.32
CA ILE A 227 17.48 51.60 37.14
C ILE A 227 17.14 51.37 35.67
N ILE A 228 17.91 50.53 35.00
CA ILE A 228 17.69 50.14 33.61
C ILE A 228 17.15 48.72 33.60
N VAL A 229 16.06 48.50 32.88
CA VAL A 229 15.33 47.25 32.81
C VAL A 229 15.26 46.79 31.35
N GLN A 230 15.58 45.53 31.11
CA GLN A 230 15.49 44.90 29.80
C GLN A 230 14.69 43.60 29.90
N ASP A 231 13.82 43.36 28.93
CA ASP A 231 13.09 42.08 28.83
C ASP A 231 14.07 40.93 28.58
N LEU A 232 13.90 39.84 29.31
CA LEU A 232 14.66 38.61 29.13
C LEU A 232 13.79 37.58 28.38
N PRO A 233 13.92 37.43 27.04
CA PRO A 233 13.10 36.50 26.24
C PRO A 233 13.39 35.00 26.53
N MET A 234 14.34 34.70 27.41
CA MET A 234 14.81 33.34 27.71
C MET A 234 13.73 32.44 28.30
N VAL A 235 12.73 33.00 28.99
CA VAL A 235 11.63 32.22 29.58
C VAL A 235 10.73 31.64 28.48
N GLU A 236 10.42 32.42 27.45
CA GLU A 236 9.61 31.95 26.32
C GLU A 236 10.38 30.90 25.50
N GLU A 237 11.67 31.12 25.25
CA GLU A 237 12.51 30.18 24.48
C GLU A 237 12.66 28.84 25.20
N MET A 238 12.95 28.85 26.51
CA MET A 238 13.03 27.62 27.31
C MET A 238 11.67 26.94 27.46
N ALA A 239 10.57 27.70 27.60
CA ALA A 239 9.23 27.14 27.66
C ALA A 239 8.86 26.45 26.34
N MET A 240 9.16 27.08 25.20
CA MET A 240 8.94 26.50 23.87
C MET A 240 9.78 25.24 23.64
N GLU A 241 11.05 25.20 24.07
CA GLU A 241 11.88 24.00 23.94
C GLU A 241 11.38 22.85 24.83
N ILE A 242 10.97 23.14 26.06
CA ILE A 242 10.37 22.15 26.96
C ILE A 242 9.04 21.64 26.41
N GLU A 243 8.20 22.52 25.88
CA GLU A 243 6.93 22.17 25.25
C GLU A 243 7.16 21.30 24.01
N TYR A 244 8.08 21.69 23.13
CA TYR A 244 8.48 20.88 21.97
C TYR A 244 8.99 19.49 22.37
N VAL A 245 9.83 19.39 23.40
CA VAL A 245 10.33 18.10 23.90
C VAL A 245 9.21 17.27 24.54
N LYS A 246 8.26 17.90 25.24
CA LYS A 246 7.08 17.21 25.79
C LYS A 246 6.18 16.70 24.68
N ASP A 247 5.90 17.52 23.68
CA ASP A 247 5.08 17.16 22.51
C ASP A 247 5.75 16.03 21.72
N LEU A 248 7.05 16.13 21.47
CA LEU A 248 7.79 15.07 20.78
C LEU A 248 7.76 13.75 21.57
N ASN A 249 7.90 13.79 22.89
CA ASN A 249 7.76 12.59 23.72
C ASN A 249 6.32 12.05 23.72
N ALA A 250 5.31 12.92 23.70
CA ALA A 250 3.91 12.52 23.59
C ALA A 250 3.63 11.84 22.25
N ASP A 251 4.13 12.41 21.15
CA ASP A 251 4.03 11.84 19.80
C ASP A 251 4.75 10.50 19.69
N LEU A 252 5.98 10.40 20.22
CA LEU A 252 6.72 9.14 20.27
C LEU A 252 5.96 8.08 21.07
N ASN A 253 5.42 8.44 22.23
CA ASN A 253 4.60 7.54 23.03
C ASN A 253 3.34 7.10 22.27
N ALA A 254 2.64 8.01 21.60
CA ALA A 254 1.45 7.68 20.80
C ALA A 254 1.78 6.74 19.64
N ILE A 255 2.88 6.99 18.90
CA ILE A 255 3.35 6.13 17.81
C ILE A 255 3.69 4.73 18.34
N LEU A 256 4.48 4.65 19.42
CA LEU A 256 4.90 3.39 20.03
C LEU A 256 3.70 2.58 20.54
N THR A 257 2.73 3.25 21.18
CA THR A 257 1.48 2.66 21.69
C THR A 257 0.57 2.15 20.59
N SER A 258 0.60 2.77 19.40
CA SER A 258 -0.17 2.30 18.24
C SER A 258 0.44 1.07 17.55
N MET A 259 1.75 0.86 17.70
CA MET A 259 2.52 -0.16 16.98
C MET A 259 2.73 -1.43 17.80
N TYR A 260 2.91 -1.28 19.10
CA TYR A 260 3.22 -2.36 20.03
C TYR A 260 2.33 -2.27 21.27
N ASP A 261 1.95 -3.43 21.80
CA ASP A 261 1.07 -3.51 22.97
C ASP A 261 1.87 -3.31 24.27
N GLU A 262 3.16 -3.61 24.26
CA GLU A 262 4.06 -3.44 25.39
C GLU A 262 5.49 -3.20 24.94
N ILE A 263 6.18 -2.27 25.59
CA ILE A 263 7.61 -2.00 25.40
C ILE A 263 8.31 -2.06 26.74
N LEU A 264 9.37 -2.86 26.82
CA LEU A 264 10.25 -2.95 27.98
C LEU A 264 11.66 -2.52 27.61
N VAL A 265 12.32 -1.81 28.53
CA VAL A 265 13.75 -1.53 28.45
C VAL A 265 14.43 -2.28 29.57
N VAL A 266 15.36 -3.16 29.22
CA VAL A 266 16.14 -3.91 30.20
C VAL A 266 17.63 -3.61 30.08
N ASN A 267 18.36 -3.81 31.17
CA ASN A 267 19.82 -3.69 31.15
C ASN A 267 20.49 -4.92 30.53
N HIS A 268 21.82 -4.86 30.39
CA HIS A 268 22.64 -5.94 29.83
C HIS A 268 22.61 -7.27 30.62
N LYS A 269 22.02 -7.29 31.83
CA LYS A 269 21.80 -8.50 32.64
C LYS A 269 20.36 -9.02 32.55
N GLY A 270 19.47 -8.31 31.86
CA GLY A 270 18.05 -8.65 31.74
C GLY A 270 17.14 -8.08 32.85
N GLU A 271 17.60 -7.11 33.64
CA GLU A 271 16.77 -6.43 34.65
C GLU A 271 15.94 -5.32 34.01
N ILE A 272 14.66 -5.25 34.36
CA ILE A 272 13.71 -4.27 33.80
C ILE A 272 13.99 -2.89 34.38
N LEU A 273 14.26 -1.92 33.51
CA LEU A 273 14.53 -0.52 33.86
C LEU A 273 13.31 0.37 33.64
N ARG A 274 12.57 0.12 32.56
CA ARG A 274 11.41 0.91 32.14
C ARG A 274 10.40 0.04 31.42
N TYR A 275 9.15 0.47 31.43
CA TYR A 275 8.04 -0.11 30.70
C TYR A 275 7.16 0.99 30.09
N SER A 276 6.38 0.67 29.07
CA SER A 276 5.36 1.55 28.47
C SER A 276 4.06 1.55 29.28
N ASP A 277 3.27 2.62 29.19
CA ASP A 277 1.97 2.70 29.87
C ASP A 277 0.97 1.63 29.39
N ASN A 278 1.04 1.25 28.12
CA ASN A 278 0.31 0.10 27.58
C ASN A 278 1.03 -1.21 27.90
N PHE A 279 0.23 -2.24 28.21
CA PHE A 279 0.72 -3.56 28.55
C PHE A 279 -0.21 -4.66 28.06
N ILE A 280 0.36 -5.85 27.87
CA ILE A 280 -0.41 -7.02 27.47
C ILE A 280 -1.14 -7.58 28.70
N SER A 281 -2.46 -7.53 28.67
CA SER A 281 -3.29 -8.10 29.75
C SER A 281 -2.98 -9.59 29.91
N ASP A 282 -2.90 -10.05 31.17
CA ASP A 282 -2.73 -11.47 31.54
C ASP A 282 -1.41 -12.12 31.08
N PHE A 283 -0.46 -11.35 30.54
CA PHE A 283 0.89 -11.84 30.25
C PHE A 283 1.73 -11.94 31.54
N TRP A 284 1.65 -10.91 32.39
CA TRP A 284 2.34 -10.85 33.68
C TRP A 284 1.43 -11.34 34.82
N GLU A 285 1.99 -12.02 35.83
CA GLU A 285 1.24 -12.41 37.03
C GLU A 285 1.06 -11.27 38.04
N THR A 286 1.91 -10.25 37.97
CA THR A 286 1.91 -9.07 38.86
C THR A 286 1.83 -7.78 38.06
N ASP A 287 1.49 -6.67 38.74
CA ASP A 287 1.51 -5.34 38.13
C ASP A 287 2.92 -4.98 37.61
N LEU A 288 3.00 -4.27 36.49
CA LEU A 288 4.26 -3.85 35.87
C LEU A 288 5.11 -2.97 36.77
N LYS A 289 4.47 -2.21 37.66
CA LYS A 289 5.17 -1.44 38.71
C LYS A 289 6.03 -2.33 39.61
N GLU A 290 5.58 -3.56 39.88
CA GLU A 290 6.31 -4.53 40.68
C GLU A 290 7.34 -5.32 39.86
N LEU A 291 7.36 -5.17 38.53
CA LEU A 291 8.33 -5.79 37.64
C LEU A 291 9.60 -4.96 37.45
N LEU A 292 9.56 -3.67 37.79
CA LEU A 292 10.75 -2.81 37.82
C LEU A 292 11.84 -3.41 38.72
N GLY A 293 13.05 -3.53 38.17
CA GLY A 293 14.20 -4.12 38.86
C GLY A 293 14.21 -5.65 38.90
N LYS A 294 13.14 -6.35 38.50
CA LYS A 294 13.15 -7.81 38.37
C LYS A 294 13.90 -8.24 37.09
N ASN A 295 14.48 -9.44 37.15
CA ASN A 295 15.24 -10.00 36.04
C ASN A 295 14.37 -10.93 35.17
N LEU A 296 14.27 -10.63 33.87
CA LEU A 296 13.47 -11.41 32.91
C LEU A 296 13.93 -12.86 32.77
N LEU A 297 15.23 -13.14 32.89
CA LEU A 297 15.74 -14.51 32.79
C LEU A 297 15.25 -15.35 33.97
N ALA A 298 15.18 -14.76 35.16
CA ALA A 298 14.66 -15.44 36.33
C ALA A 298 13.15 -15.74 36.23
N LEU A 299 12.38 -14.89 35.55
CA LEU A 299 10.95 -15.12 35.30
C LEU A 299 10.73 -16.28 34.31
N GLU A 300 11.58 -16.38 33.27
CA GLU A 300 11.59 -17.55 32.39
C GLU A 300 12.03 -18.82 33.12
N ASP A 301 13.04 -18.75 34.01
CA ASP A 301 13.51 -19.93 34.76
C ASP A 301 12.42 -20.44 35.74
N LYS A 302 11.52 -19.57 36.22
CA LYS A 302 10.29 -19.93 36.95
C LYS A 302 9.18 -20.48 36.04
N GLY A 303 9.40 -20.44 34.74
CA GLY A 303 8.50 -20.88 33.69
C GLY A 303 7.33 -19.93 33.45
N GLU A 304 7.36 -18.67 33.86
CA GLU A 304 6.25 -17.74 33.63
C GLU A 304 5.96 -17.56 32.13
N PHE A 305 7.02 -17.48 31.32
CA PHE A 305 6.99 -17.50 29.87
C PHE A 305 8.32 -18.06 29.31
N SER A 306 8.31 -18.57 28.08
CA SER A 306 9.51 -19.02 27.37
C SER A 306 9.29 -18.99 25.85
N PRO A 307 10.33 -18.83 25.01
CA PRO A 307 11.70 -18.41 25.36
C PRO A 307 11.81 -16.91 25.65
N SER A 308 12.74 -16.47 26.51
CA SER A 308 12.97 -15.04 26.74
C SER A 308 13.74 -14.40 25.59
N VAL A 309 13.14 -13.38 24.98
CA VAL A 309 13.81 -12.58 23.96
C VAL A 309 15.04 -11.86 24.52
N ALA A 310 15.02 -11.46 25.80
CA ALA A 310 16.16 -10.81 26.45
C ALA A 310 17.37 -11.73 26.48
N ARG A 311 17.18 -13.00 26.84
CA ARG A 311 18.24 -14.03 26.87
C ARG A 311 18.86 -14.22 25.49
N LEU A 312 18.01 -14.36 24.47
CA LEU A 312 18.48 -14.55 23.09
C LEU A 312 19.26 -13.34 22.56
N VAL A 313 18.86 -12.12 22.90
CA VAL A 313 19.60 -10.91 22.51
C VAL A 313 20.92 -10.79 23.28
N ILE A 314 20.97 -11.16 24.56
CA ILE A 314 22.23 -11.19 25.33
C ILE A 314 23.21 -12.18 24.72
N ASP A 315 22.75 -13.38 24.38
CA ASP A 315 23.58 -14.45 23.82
C ASP A 315 24.10 -14.12 22.42
N ARG A 316 23.21 -13.62 21.54
CA ARG A 316 23.53 -13.39 20.13
C ARG A 316 24.07 -11.99 19.84
N LYS A 317 23.80 -11.01 20.71
CA LYS A 317 24.13 -9.58 20.53
C LYS A 317 23.61 -8.98 19.23
N GLU A 318 22.47 -9.46 18.74
CA GLU A 318 21.81 -8.97 17.53
C GLU A 318 20.30 -8.78 17.77
N LYS A 319 19.61 -8.22 16.79
CA LYS A 319 18.14 -8.12 16.81
C LYS A 319 17.52 -9.52 16.73
N VAL A 320 16.67 -9.85 17.70
CA VAL A 320 15.97 -11.15 17.74
C VAL A 320 14.46 -10.93 17.76
N SER A 321 13.74 -11.76 17.01
CA SER A 321 12.27 -11.84 17.05
C SER A 321 11.86 -13.25 17.41
N VAL A 322 11.03 -13.41 18.43
CA VAL A 322 10.57 -14.73 18.90
C VAL A 322 9.15 -14.65 19.44
N VAL A 323 8.40 -15.74 19.32
CA VAL A 323 7.10 -15.88 19.99
C VAL A 323 7.34 -16.47 21.37
N GLN A 324 6.95 -15.73 22.40
CA GLN A 324 7.00 -16.13 23.80
C GLN A 324 5.63 -16.67 24.21
N GLU A 325 5.59 -17.83 24.83
CA GLU A 325 4.36 -18.45 25.32
C GLU A 325 4.33 -18.43 26.85
N THR A 326 3.21 -18.00 27.43
CA THR A 326 3.01 -18.02 28.89
C THR A 326 2.35 -19.32 29.35
N LYS A 327 2.43 -19.64 30.65
CA LYS A 327 1.69 -20.78 31.25
C LYS A 327 0.19 -20.77 30.99
N LYS A 328 -0.39 -19.58 30.77
CA LYS A 328 -1.82 -19.40 30.50
C LYS A 328 -2.17 -19.51 29.01
N GLY A 329 -1.21 -19.89 28.16
CA GLY A 329 -1.40 -20.11 26.72
C GLY A 329 -1.49 -18.83 25.89
N LYS A 330 -1.06 -17.68 26.43
CA LYS A 330 -0.93 -16.44 25.65
C LYS A 330 0.34 -16.49 24.80
N ASN A 331 0.21 -16.10 23.54
CA ASN A 331 1.30 -16.04 22.57
C ASN A 331 1.65 -14.59 22.29
N VAL A 332 2.88 -14.18 22.63
CA VAL A 332 3.35 -12.81 22.47
C VAL A 332 4.55 -12.78 21.54
N LEU A 333 4.44 -12.06 20.43
CA LEU A 333 5.57 -11.80 19.56
C LEU A 333 6.44 -10.71 20.18
N ALA A 334 7.64 -11.07 20.61
CA ALA A 334 8.59 -10.13 21.18
C ALA A 334 9.80 -9.93 20.26
N VAL A 335 10.13 -8.66 20.04
CA VAL A 335 11.27 -8.22 19.24
C VAL A 335 12.24 -7.47 20.15
N GLY A 336 13.41 -8.06 20.39
CA GLY A 336 14.47 -7.45 21.19
C GLY A 336 15.52 -6.81 20.29
N ASN A 337 15.77 -5.52 20.49
CA ASN A 337 16.82 -4.75 19.83
C ASN A 337 17.92 -4.39 20.85
N PRO A 338 19.18 -4.81 20.63
CA PRO A 338 20.28 -4.40 21.49
C PRO A 338 20.66 -2.94 21.25
N VAL A 339 20.97 -2.23 22.34
CA VAL A 339 21.51 -0.87 22.36
C VAL A 339 22.89 -0.93 22.97
N PHE A 340 23.88 -0.46 22.22
CA PHE A 340 25.29 -0.51 22.61
C PHE A 340 25.75 0.85 23.16
N ASN A 341 26.75 0.84 24.03
CA ASN A 341 27.46 2.05 24.44
C ASN A 341 28.54 2.45 23.42
N GLU A 342 29.20 3.59 23.63
CA GLU A 342 30.29 4.08 22.78
C GLU A 342 31.49 3.11 22.68
N LYS A 343 31.61 2.17 23.63
CA LYS A 343 32.66 1.12 23.65
C LYS A 343 32.26 -0.15 22.90
N GLY A 344 31.06 -0.19 22.30
CA GLY A 344 30.54 -1.36 21.58
C GLY A 344 30.03 -2.49 22.48
N GLU A 345 29.90 -2.24 23.78
CA GLU A 345 29.36 -3.21 24.73
C GLU A 345 27.83 -3.07 24.82
N LEU A 346 27.14 -4.19 25.01
CA LEU A 346 25.69 -4.19 25.20
C LEU A 346 25.36 -3.39 26.46
N HIS A 347 24.63 -2.30 26.30
CA HIS A 347 24.23 -1.41 27.39
C HIS A 347 22.79 -1.70 27.82
N ARG A 348 21.87 -1.79 26.85
CA ARG A 348 20.43 -2.02 27.09
C ARG A 348 19.83 -2.88 25.99
N ILE A 349 18.63 -3.39 26.24
CA ILE A 349 17.82 -4.09 25.26
C ILE A 349 16.44 -3.47 25.29
N VAL A 350 15.96 -3.04 24.12
CA VAL A 350 14.57 -2.58 23.94
C VAL A 350 13.77 -3.74 23.40
N ILE A 351 12.77 -4.16 24.16
CA ILE A 351 11.88 -5.27 23.83
C ILE A 351 10.53 -4.69 23.48
N ALA A 352 10.06 -4.94 22.27
CA ALA A 352 8.74 -4.57 21.81
C ALA A 352 7.89 -5.84 21.63
N SER A 353 6.75 -5.89 22.29
CA SER A 353 5.90 -7.07 22.42
C SER A 353 4.51 -6.80 21.86
N ARG A 354 3.91 -7.84 21.24
CA ARG A 354 2.55 -7.79 20.70
C ARG A 354 1.80 -9.08 21.00
N ASP A 355 0.57 -8.96 21.49
CA ASP A 355 -0.32 -10.10 21.67
C ASP A 355 -0.77 -10.61 20.30
N ILE A 356 -0.32 -11.82 19.97
CA ILE A 356 -0.71 -12.52 18.74
C ILE A 356 -1.56 -13.75 19.06
N THR A 357 -2.12 -13.86 20.27
CA THR A 357 -2.89 -15.03 20.73
C THR A 357 -4.06 -15.30 19.79
N GLU A 358 -4.93 -14.31 19.58
CA GLU A 358 -6.07 -14.41 18.65
C GLU A 358 -5.61 -14.66 17.20
N THR A 359 -4.53 -14.00 16.75
CA THR A 359 -4.02 -14.19 15.38
C THR A 359 -3.45 -15.59 15.17
N THR A 360 -2.76 -16.14 16.17
CA THR A 360 -2.20 -17.50 16.15
C THR A 360 -3.30 -18.54 16.26
N ARG A 361 -4.30 -18.29 17.11
CA ARG A 361 -5.51 -19.12 17.21
C ARG A 361 -6.28 -19.14 15.90
N LEU A 362 -6.61 -17.98 15.32
CA LEU A 362 -7.29 -17.86 14.02
C LEU A 362 -6.47 -18.49 12.90
N LYS A 363 -5.15 -18.36 12.90
CA LYS A 363 -4.28 -19.03 11.91
C LYS A 363 -4.29 -20.54 12.09
N SER A 364 -4.33 -21.03 13.33
CA SER A 364 -4.42 -22.45 13.65
C SER A 364 -5.80 -23.01 13.30
N GLU A 365 -6.88 -22.32 13.67
CA GLU A 365 -8.26 -22.62 13.25
C GLU A 365 -8.41 -22.58 11.73
N LEU A 366 -7.77 -21.63 11.03
CA LEU A 366 -7.76 -21.58 9.58
C LEU A 366 -6.95 -22.72 8.98
N GLN A 367 -5.82 -23.10 9.57
CA GLN A 367 -5.02 -24.26 9.14
C GLN A 367 -5.78 -25.56 9.38
N GLU A 368 -6.47 -25.69 10.51
CA GLU A 368 -7.32 -26.81 10.86
C GLU A 368 -8.55 -26.84 9.96
N THR A 369 -9.20 -25.70 9.70
CA THR A 369 -10.28 -25.58 8.73
C THR A 369 -9.79 -25.89 7.32
N LYS A 370 -8.58 -25.48 6.92
CA LYS A 370 -7.97 -25.85 5.63
C LYS A 370 -7.63 -27.33 5.58
N ARG A 371 -7.17 -27.91 6.68
CA ARG A 371 -6.85 -29.34 6.81
C ARG A 371 -8.14 -30.16 6.76
N LEU A 372 -9.14 -29.84 7.58
CA LEU A 372 -10.49 -30.37 7.54
C LEU A 372 -11.11 -30.16 6.16
N THR A 373 -11.02 -28.98 5.55
CA THR A 373 -11.50 -28.76 4.18
C THR A 373 -10.73 -29.60 3.17
N LYS A 374 -9.44 -29.88 3.38
CA LYS A 374 -8.64 -30.76 2.53
C LYS A 374 -8.97 -32.24 2.77
N GLU A 375 -9.22 -32.64 4.01
CA GLU A 375 -9.67 -33.97 4.42
C GLU A 375 -11.09 -34.20 3.95
N TYR A 376 -12.04 -33.29 4.19
CA TYR A 376 -13.37 -33.23 3.58
C TYR A 376 -13.32 -33.12 2.07
N LYS A 377 -12.36 -32.42 1.44
CA LYS A 377 -12.20 -32.45 -0.03
C LYS A 377 -11.69 -33.80 -0.50
N LYS A 378 -10.80 -34.44 0.24
CA LYS A 378 -10.26 -35.78 -0.05
C LYS A 378 -11.30 -36.87 0.22
N GLU A 379 -12.15 -36.67 1.22
CA GLU A 379 -13.24 -37.55 1.61
C GLU A 379 -14.46 -37.31 0.71
N LEU A 380 -14.75 -36.07 0.30
CA LEU A 380 -15.63 -35.73 -0.80
C LEU A 380 -15.05 -36.18 -2.14
N GLU A 381 -13.74 -36.21 -2.34
CA GLU A 381 -13.13 -36.80 -3.54
C GLU A 381 -13.21 -38.32 -3.49
N ASN A 382 -13.15 -38.94 -2.30
CA ASN A 382 -13.35 -40.38 -2.11
C ASN A 382 -14.84 -40.80 -2.14
N LEU A 383 -15.75 -39.92 -1.73
CA LEU A 383 -17.20 -40.10 -1.82
C LEU A 383 -17.68 -39.74 -3.23
N LYS A 384 -17.19 -38.64 -3.82
CA LYS A 384 -17.29 -38.38 -5.27
C LYS A 384 -16.50 -39.39 -6.07
N SER A 385 -15.54 -40.14 -5.55
CA SER A 385 -14.94 -41.26 -6.29
C SER A 385 -15.75 -42.55 -6.15
N LYS A 386 -16.70 -42.61 -5.23
CA LYS A 386 -17.72 -43.65 -5.22
C LYS A 386 -18.95 -43.24 -6.03
N ASP A 387 -19.20 -41.93 -6.21
CA ASP A 387 -20.41 -41.39 -6.86
C ASP A 387 -20.16 -40.70 -8.23
N ARG A 388 -18.92 -40.35 -8.60
CA ARG A 388 -18.52 -39.97 -9.99
C ARG A 388 -18.17 -41.18 -10.84
N PHE A 389 -17.79 -42.29 -10.23
CA PHE A 389 -17.41 -43.48 -10.99
C PHE A 389 -18.65 -44.22 -11.53
N ALA A 390 -19.84 -43.84 -11.04
CA ALA A 390 -21.15 -44.16 -11.61
C ALA A 390 -21.64 -43.18 -12.71
N LYS A 391 -20.85 -42.19 -13.17
CA LYS A 391 -21.31 -41.16 -14.15
C LYS A 391 -20.37 -40.91 -15.33
N LYS A 392 -19.73 -41.94 -15.90
CA LYS A 392 -18.99 -41.79 -17.16
C LYS A 392 -19.81 -42.12 -18.41
N ILE A 393 -20.83 -42.96 -18.30
CA ILE A 393 -21.69 -43.32 -19.44
C ILE A 393 -23.04 -42.65 -19.26
N ILE A 394 -23.40 -41.84 -20.24
CA ILE A 394 -24.65 -41.09 -20.28
C ILE A 394 -25.63 -41.89 -21.13
N TYR A 395 -26.76 -42.23 -20.53
CA TYR A 395 -27.84 -42.96 -21.19
C TYR A 395 -29.16 -42.74 -20.43
N GLN A 396 -30.26 -42.99 -21.12
CA GLN A 396 -31.63 -42.99 -20.59
C GLN A 396 -32.45 -44.18 -21.13
N SER A 397 -32.07 -44.72 -22.29
CA SER A 397 -32.71 -45.85 -22.93
C SER A 397 -32.61 -47.14 -22.09
N ALA A 398 -33.72 -47.88 -22.02
CA ALA A 398 -33.78 -49.15 -21.30
C ALA A 398 -32.78 -50.20 -21.84
N LYS A 399 -32.44 -50.13 -23.14
CA LYS A 399 -31.43 -51.01 -23.75
C LYS A 399 -30.04 -50.78 -23.13
N MET A 400 -29.64 -49.53 -22.96
CA MET A 400 -28.36 -49.19 -22.33
C MET A 400 -28.37 -49.53 -20.84
N GLU A 401 -29.49 -49.31 -20.15
CA GLU A 401 -29.64 -49.69 -18.73
C GLU A 401 -29.39 -51.18 -18.51
N GLN A 402 -30.00 -52.05 -19.33
CA GLN A 402 -29.77 -53.50 -19.25
C GLN A 402 -28.31 -53.88 -19.50
N ILE A 403 -27.64 -53.20 -20.43
CA ILE A 403 -26.21 -53.41 -20.71
C ILE A 403 -25.37 -53.00 -19.51
N MET A 404 -25.66 -51.87 -18.88
CA MET A 404 -24.93 -51.40 -17.70
C MET A 404 -25.10 -52.32 -16.50
N ILE A 405 -26.32 -52.80 -16.23
CA ILE A 405 -26.58 -53.80 -15.18
C ILE A 405 -25.79 -55.10 -15.45
N LYS A 406 -25.68 -55.51 -16.72
CA LYS A 406 -24.86 -56.67 -17.10
C LYS A 406 -23.37 -56.40 -16.87
N ILE A 407 -22.89 -55.20 -17.20
CA ILE A 407 -21.49 -54.79 -17.01
C ILE A 407 -21.12 -54.78 -15.53
N GLU A 408 -21.97 -54.24 -14.66
CA GLU A 408 -21.71 -54.21 -13.21
C GLU A 408 -21.53 -55.61 -12.63
N LYS A 409 -22.43 -56.55 -12.97
CA LYS A 409 -22.32 -57.95 -12.54
C LYS A 409 -21.09 -58.65 -13.11
N LEU A 410 -20.76 -58.35 -14.36
CA LEU A 410 -19.64 -58.96 -15.07
C LEU A 410 -18.28 -58.50 -14.53
N ALA A 411 -18.18 -57.24 -14.12
CA ALA A 411 -16.94 -56.64 -13.67
C ALA A 411 -16.35 -57.32 -12.42
N GLU A 412 -17.17 -57.98 -11.61
CA GLU A 412 -16.71 -58.80 -10.48
C GLU A 412 -15.80 -59.97 -10.91
N PHE A 413 -15.87 -60.38 -12.18
CA PHE A 413 -15.13 -61.51 -12.73
C PHE A 413 -13.98 -61.07 -13.64
N ASN A 414 -12.88 -61.85 -13.61
CA ASN A 414 -11.70 -61.63 -14.46
C ASN A 414 -11.82 -62.29 -15.86
N SER A 415 -13.04 -62.49 -16.35
CA SER A 415 -13.29 -63.15 -17.64
C SER A 415 -12.95 -62.25 -18.82
N THR A 416 -12.63 -62.86 -19.97
CA THR A 416 -12.45 -62.14 -21.24
C THR A 416 -13.79 -61.64 -21.77
N VAL A 417 -13.82 -60.39 -22.21
CA VAL A 417 -15.05 -59.71 -22.66
C VAL A 417 -14.90 -59.30 -24.11
N LEU A 418 -15.93 -59.55 -24.93
CA LEU A 418 -15.99 -59.12 -26.32
C LEU A 418 -17.08 -58.06 -26.49
N ILE A 419 -16.67 -56.84 -26.82
CA ILE A 419 -17.56 -55.70 -27.05
C ILE A 419 -17.80 -55.56 -28.56
N LEU A 420 -19.03 -55.81 -28.97
CA LEU A 420 -19.50 -55.69 -30.35
C LEU A 420 -20.27 -54.37 -30.52
N GLY A 421 -20.13 -53.73 -31.67
CA GLY A 421 -20.94 -52.58 -32.02
C GLY A 421 -20.31 -51.71 -33.11
N GLU A 422 -21.12 -50.87 -33.73
CA GLU A 422 -20.67 -49.97 -34.79
C GLU A 422 -19.56 -49.00 -34.34
N SER A 423 -18.91 -48.34 -35.30
CA SER A 423 -17.96 -47.29 -34.95
C SER A 423 -18.67 -46.11 -34.29
N GLY A 424 -18.05 -45.53 -33.27
CA GLY A 424 -18.58 -44.34 -32.59
C GLY A 424 -19.69 -44.58 -31.55
N VAL A 425 -20.03 -45.83 -31.20
CA VAL A 425 -21.05 -46.12 -30.16
C VAL A 425 -20.57 -45.99 -28.70
N GLY A 426 -19.26 -45.79 -28.49
CA GLY A 426 -18.66 -45.65 -27.15
C GLY A 426 -18.09 -46.96 -26.56
N LYS A 427 -17.64 -47.91 -27.39
CA LYS A 427 -17.07 -49.20 -26.92
C LYS A 427 -15.91 -49.04 -25.92
N GLU A 428 -15.08 -48.02 -26.11
CA GLU A 428 -13.97 -47.72 -25.21
C GLU A 428 -14.45 -47.31 -23.80
N LEU A 429 -15.49 -46.47 -23.72
CA LEU A 429 -16.09 -46.08 -22.44
C LEU A 429 -16.70 -47.29 -21.72
N ILE A 430 -17.31 -48.22 -22.47
CA ILE A 430 -17.82 -49.48 -21.93
C ILE A 430 -16.69 -50.32 -21.33
N ALA A 431 -15.56 -50.45 -22.04
CA ALA A 431 -14.39 -51.15 -21.52
C ALA A 431 -13.82 -50.48 -20.25
N GLU A 432 -13.76 -49.15 -20.23
CA GLU A 432 -13.37 -48.39 -19.04
C GLU A 432 -14.32 -48.63 -17.87
N SER A 433 -15.64 -48.71 -18.12
CA SER A 433 -16.63 -49.03 -17.08
C SER A 433 -16.44 -50.44 -16.52
N ILE A 434 -16.16 -51.44 -17.36
CA ILE A 434 -15.85 -52.80 -16.90
C ILE A 434 -14.64 -52.80 -15.97
N HIS A 435 -13.58 -52.07 -16.33
CA HIS A 435 -12.40 -51.93 -15.47
C HIS A 435 -12.73 -51.22 -14.14
N GLN A 436 -13.50 -50.13 -14.19
CA GLN A 436 -13.83 -49.32 -13.01
C GLN A 436 -14.70 -50.06 -12.00
N TYR A 437 -15.67 -50.86 -12.46
CA TYR A 437 -16.50 -51.67 -11.58
C TYR A 437 -15.81 -52.95 -11.11
N GLY A 438 -14.67 -53.30 -11.72
CA GLY A 438 -14.03 -54.60 -11.48
C GLY A 438 -13.05 -54.63 -10.32
N SER A 439 -12.65 -55.85 -9.96
CA SER A 439 -11.67 -56.11 -8.88
C SER A 439 -10.29 -55.48 -9.14
N ARG A 440 -9.99 -55.21 -10.41
CA ARG A 440 -8.73 -54.60 -10.88
C ARG A 440 -8.81 -53.08 -11.05
N SER A 441 -9.85 -52.40 -10.57
CA SER A 441 -10.08 -50.96 -10.76
C SER A 441 -8.93 -50.04 -10.32
N ASN A 442 -8.09 -50.47 -9.36
CA ASN A 442 -6.90 -49.75 -8.90
C ASN A 442 -5.60 -50.12 -9.68
N GLN A 443 -5.69 -50.99 -10.68
CA GLN A 443 -4.57 -51.48 -11.49
C GLN A 443 -4.50 -50.74 -12.84
N PRO A 444 -3.41 -50.87 -13.62
CA PRO A 444 -3.33 -50.18 -14.91
C PRO A 444 -4.40 -50.66 -15.90
N PHE A 445 -5.10 -49.72 -16.51
CA PHE A 445 -5.93 -49.93 -17.70
C PHE A 445 -5.20 -49.40 -18.92
N LEU A 446 -4.73 -50.31 -19.77
CA LEU A 446 -4.06 -49.95 -21.02
C LEU A 446 -5.00 -50.22 -22.20
N LYS A 447 -4.95 -49.33 -23.18
CA LYS A 447 -5.70 -49.44 -24.43
C LYS A 447 -4.77 -49.41 -25.61
N ILE A 448 -5.03 -50.28 -26.58
CA ILE A 448 -4.35 -50.32 -27.86
C ILE A 448 -5.39 -50.50 -28.96
N ASN A 449 -5.32 -49.66 -29.99
CA ASN A 449 -6.12 -49.83 -31.20
C ASN A 449 -5.26 -50.60 -32.21
N CYS A 450 -5.69 -51.82 -32.55
CA CYS A 450 -4.95 -52.73 -33.42
C CYS A 450 -5.00 -52.31 -34.90
N GLY A 451 -6.00 -51.53 -35.32
CA GLY A 451 -6.09 -51.01 -36.69
C GLY A 451 -5.25 -49.75 -36.93
N ALA A 452 -4.92 -49.00 -35.89
CA ALA A 452 -4.15 -47.76 -35.99
C ALA A 452 -2.63 -47.96 -36.12
N ILE A 453 -2.12 -49.15 -35.75
CA ILE A 453 -0.68 -49.44 -35.71
C ILE A 453 -0.30 -50.30 -36.92
N PRO A 454 0.73 -49.92 -37.70
CA PRO A 454 1.23 -50.75 -38.79
C PRO A 454 1.55 -52.17 -38.33
N GLU A 455 1.20 -53.16 -39.15
CA GLU A 455 1.36 -54.58 -38.81
C GLU A 455 2.79 -54.95 -38.34
N ASP A 456 3.82 -54.35 -38.94
CA ASP A 456 5.22 -54.60 -38.58
C ASP A 456 5.62 -54.05 -37.21
N LEU A 457 4.92 -53.04 -36.70
CA LEU A 457 5.15 -52.47 -35.38
C LEU A 457 4.25 -53.10 -34.32
N LEU A 458 3.04 -53.54 -34.69
CA LEU A 458 2.04 -54.06 -33.77
C LEU A 458 2.57 -55.23 -32.91
N GLU A 459 3.36 -56.12 -33.51
CA GLU A 459 3.98 -57.23 -32.78
C GLU A 459 4.92 -56.74 -31.67
N SER A 460 5.78 -55.78 -32.00
CA SER A 460 6.77 -55.20 -31.09
C SER A 460 6.11 -54.35 -29.98
N GLU A 461 4.97 -53.71 -30.27
CA GLU A 461 4.18 -52.98 -29.29
C GLU A 461 3.48 -53.94 -28.31
N LEU A 462 2.80 -54.97 -28.81
CA LEU A 462 2.04 -55.90 -27.96
C LEU A 462 2.96 -56.73 -27.06
N PHE A 463 4.00 -57.35 -27.64
CA PHE A 463 4.81 -58.36 -26.96
C PHE A 463 6.17 -57.84 -26.48
N GLY A 464 6.63 -56.68 -26.97
CA GLY A 464 7.96 -56.16 -26.70
C GLY A 464 9.05 -56.86 -27.51
N TYR A 465 10.28 -56.38 -27.38
CA TYR A 465 11.45 -56.98 -28.04
C TYR A 465 12.70 -56.90 -27.18
N THR A 466 13.60 -57.87 -27.40
CA THR A 466 14.92 -57.93 -26.77
C THR A 466 15.97 -57.18 -27.59
N LYS A 467 17.10 -56.86 -26.97
CA LYS A 467 18.20 -56.13 -27.63
C LYS A 467 18.68 -56.89 -28.87
N GLY A 468 18.72 -56.20 -30.02
CA GLY A 468 19.18 -56.79 -31.29
C GLY A 468 18.16 -57.66 -32.02
N ALA A 469 16.87 -57.59 -31.67
CA ALA A 469 15.82 -58.41 -32.29
C ALA A 469 15.62 -58.13 -33.80
N PHE A 470 15.86 -56.90 -34.28
CA PHE A 470 15.78 -56.52 -35.69
C PHE A 470 16.64 -55.27 -35.98
N THR A 471 16.90 -54.98 -37.26
CA THR A 471 17.64 -53.80 -37.71
C THR A 471 16.88 -52.51 -37.36
N GLY A 472 17.43 -51.69 -36.45
CA GLY A 472 16.78 -50.48 -35.94
C GLY A 472 16.16 -50.60 -34.54
N ALA A 473 16.22 -51.78 -33.90
CA ALA A 473 15.79 -51.98 -32.52
C ALA A 473 16.65 -51.16 -31.53
N ASP A 474 16.02 -50.52 -30.53
CA ASP A 474 16.77 -49.82 -29.48
C ASP A 474 17.68 -50.83 -28.74
N THR A 475 18.93 -50.44 -28.56
CA THR A 475 19.95 -51.15 -27.77
C THR A 475 19.55 -51.48 -26.33
N ARG A 476 18.44 -50.91 -25.82
CA ARG A 476 17.88 -51.21 -24.50
C ARG A 476 16.74 -52.23 -24.52
N GLY A 477 16.20 -52.59 -25.68
CA GLY A 477 14.97 -53.39 -25.80
C GLY A 477 13.72 -52.57 -25.46
N LYS A 478 12.53 -53.17 -25.60
CA LYS A 478 11.25 -52.52 -25.31
C LYS A 478 10.26 -53.46 -24.64
N THR A 479 9.65 -53.01 -23.56
CA THR A 479 8.55 -53.72 -22.88
C THR A 479 7.24 -53.54 -23.66
N GLY A 480 6.55 -54.65 -23.95
CA GLY A 480 5.27 -54.66 -24.64
C GLY A 480 4.06 -54.31 -23.75
N TYR A 481 2.91 -54.04 -24.38
CA TYR A 481 1.67 -53.71 -23.70
C TYR A 481 1.18 -54.80 -22.73
N PHE A 482 1.35 -56.08 -23.06
CA PHE A 482 0.96 -57.17 -22.15
C PHE A 482 1.75 -57.15 -20.85
N GLN A 483 3.07 -56.94 -20.91
CA GLN A 483 3.89 -56.80 -19.70
C GLN A 483 3.58 -55.52 -18.93
N LYS A 484 3.30 -54.42 -19.62
CA LYS A 484 2.91 -53.15 -18.97
C LYS A 484 1.55 -53.23 -18.29
N ALA A 485 0.64 -54.07 -18.80
CA ALA A 485 -0.69 -54.30 -18.25
C ALA A 485 -0.71 -55.42 -17.20
N ASP A 486 0.44 -55.94 -16.76
CA ASP A 486 0.49 -57.01 -15.77
C ASP A 486 -0.29 -56.63 -14.49
N LYS A 487 -1.10 -57.57 -14.00
CA LYS A 487 -2.11 -57.42 -12.92
C LYS A 487 -3.27 -56.47 -13.22
N GLY A 488 -3.23 -55.79 -14.36
CA GLY A 488 -4.24 -54.84 -14.81
C GLY A 488 -5.16 -55.40 -15.89
N VAL A 489 -5.63 -54.48 -16.74
CA VAL A 489 -6.58 -54.74 -17.83
C VAL A 489 -6.03 -54.18 -19.13
N LEU A 490 -6.11 -54.96 -20.20
CA LEU A 490 -5.73 -54.54 -21.55
C LEU A 490 -6.94 -54.57 -22.48
N LEU A 491 -7.29 -53.40 -23.03
CA LEU A 491 -8.27 -53.26 -24.11
C LEU A 491 -7.57 -53.39 -25.46
N LEU A 492 -7.97 -54.40 -26.23
CA LEU A 492 -7.63 -54.58 -27.64
C LEU A 492 -8.80 -54.07 -28.49
N ASP A 493 -8.75 -52.82 -28.89
CA ASP A 493 -9.75 -52.23 -29.79
C ASP A 493 -9.44 -52.60 -31.24
N GLU A 494 -10.50 -52.76 -32.03
CA GLU A 494 -10.45 -53.27 -33.40
C GLU A 494 -9.73 -54.63 -33.53
N ILE A 495 -10.07 -55.60 -32.67
CA ILE A 495 -9.46 -56.94 -32.66
C ILE A 495 -9.55 -57.66 -34.02
N GLY A 496 -10.57 -57.35 -34.82
CA GLY A 496 -10.75 -57.86 -36.18
C GLY A 496 -9.77 -57.31 -37.22
N GLU A 497 -8.88 -56.39 -36.85
CA GLU A 497 -7.80 -55.91 -37.72
C GLU A 497 -6.45 -56.61 -37.42
N ILE A 498 -6.39 -57.50 -36.42
CA ILE A 498 -5.14 -58.18 -36.10
C ILE A 498 -4.74 -59.17 -37.21
N PRO A 499 -3.49 -59.08 -37.72
CA PRO A 499 -2.97 -60.04 -38.70
C PRO A 499 -2.96 -61.48 -38.19
N GLN A 500 -3.24 -62.44 -39.10
CA GLN A 500 -3.28 -63.88 -38.82
C GLN A 500 -2.07 -64.40 -38.03
N ARG A 501 -0.85 -63.92 -38.35
CA ARG A 501 0.38 -64.32 -37.65
C ARG A 501 0.37 -63.97 -36.15
N LEU A 502 -0.24 -62.84 -35.79
CA LEU A 502 -0.32 -62.37 -34.40
C LEU A 502 -1.47 -62.99 -33.63
N GLN A 503 -2.51 -63.47 -34.32
CA GLN A 503 -3.63 -64.20 -33.69
C GLN A 503 -3.13 -65.44 -32.94
N VAL A 504 -2.12 -66.14 -33.47
CA VAL A 504 -1.50 -67.31 -32.81
C VAL A 504 -0.79 -66.92 -31.51
N LYS A 505 -0.06 -65.80 -31.51
CA LYS A 505 0.62 -65.31 -30.30
C LYS A 505 -0.38 -64.83 -29.25
N LEU A 506 -1.44 -64.13 -29.68
CA LEU A 506 -2.51 -63.70 -28.79
C LEU A 506 -3.24 -64.87 -28.13
N LEU A 507 -3.48 -65.95 -28.88
CA LEU A 507 -4.07 -67.17 -28.36
C LEU A 507 -3.22 -67.77 -27.22
N ARG A 508 -1.89 -67.78 -27.36
CA ARG A 508 -0.98 -68.24 -26.29
C ARG A 508 -1.13 -67.39 -25.02
N VAL A 509 -1.24 -66.07 -25.15
CA VAL A 509 -1.45 -65.20 -23.98
C VAL A 509 -2.77 -65.53 -23.27
N LEU A 510 -3.84 -65.74 -24.03
CA LEU A 510 -5.17 -66.06 -23.49
C LEU A 510 -5.29 -67.48 -22.89
N GLN A 511 -4.42 -68.41 -23.30
CA GLN A 511 -4.44 -69.81 -22.85
C GLN A 511 -3.41 -70.07 -21.74
N GLU A 512 -2.15 -69.73 -22.00
CA GLU A 512 -0.99 -70.07 -21.17
C GLU A 512 -0.63 -68.94 -20.19
N LYS A 513 -1.18 -67.74 -20.36
CA LYS A 513 -0.84 -66.54 -19.57
C LYS A 513 0.65 -66.19 -19.63
N GLU A 514 1.26 -66.41 -20.79
CA GLU A 514 2.67 -66.11 -21.05
C GLU A 514 2.83 -65.32 -22.34
N ILE A 515 3.87 -64.48 -22.39
CA ILE A 515 4.28 -63.78 -23.60
C ILE A 515 5.75 -64.04 -23.94
N THR A 516 6.06 -64.10 -25.23
CA THR A 516 7.43 -64.25 -25.74
C THR A 516 7.81 -62.98 -26.51
N PRO A 517 8.73 -62.14 -26.00
CA PRO A 517 9.20 -60.96 -26.72
C PRO A 517 9.85 -61.30 -28.05
N VAL A 518 9.79 -60.40 -29.02
CA VAL A 518 10.45 -60.58 -30.32
C VAL A 518 11.97 -60.74 -30.12
N GLY A 519 12.55 -61.73 -30.79
CA GLY A 519 13.96 -62.11 -30.66
C GLY A 519 14.32 -62.91 -29.40
N SER A 520 13.36 -63.16 -28.51
CA SER A 520 13.56 -63.99 -27.31
C SER A 520 13.01 -65.40 -27.51
N THR A 521 13.65 -66.40 -26.89
CA THR A 521 13.10 -67.75 -26.69
C THR A 521 12.52 -67.95 -25.30
N GLN A 522 12.68 -66.97 -24.41
CA GLN A 522 12.19 -67.04 -23.03
C GLN A 522 10.77 -66.48 -22.94
N SER A 523 9.85 -67.28 -22.41
CA SER A 523 8.50 -66.86 -22.05
C SER A 523 8.48 -66.10 -20.72
N ILE A 524 7.57 -65.14 -20.61
CA ILE A 524 7.37 -64.29 -19.42
C ILE A 524 5.90 -64.43 -19.00
N PRO A 525 5.62 -64.89 -17.76
CA PRO A 525 4.24 -64.98 -17.27
C PRO A 525 3.64 -63.58 -17.07
N VAL A 526 2.36 -63.44 -17.43
CA VAL A 526 1.59 -62.19 -17.28
C VAL A 526 0.18 -62.50 -16.78
N ASP A 527 -0.34 -61.69 -15.85
CA ASP A 527 -1.71 -61.80 -15.36
C ASP A 527 -2.54 -60.59 -15.80
N VAL A 528 -3.08 -60.64 -17.02
CA VAL A 528 -3.83 -59.52 -17.62
C VAL A 528 -5.27 -59.95 -17.91
N GLN A 529 -6.25 -59.14 -17.49
CA GLN A 529 -7.62 -59.29 -17.97
C GLN A 529 -7.73 -58.63 -19.34
N ILE A 530 -8.23 -59.39 -20.32
CA ILE A 530 -8.30 -58.94 -21.71
C ILE A 530 -9.74 -58.53 -22.02
N ILE A 531 -9.92 -57.30 -22.51
CA ILE A 531 -11.17 -56.82 -23.09
C ILE A 531 -10.90 -56.61 -24.58
N THR A 532 -11.78 -57.11 -25.44
CA THR A 532 -11.66 -56.96 -26.89
C THR A 532 -12.84 -56.18 -27.42
N ALA A 533 -12.64 -55.37 -28.46
CA ALA A 533 -13.70 -54.62 -29.11
C ALA A 533 -13.57 -54.67 -30.63
N THR A 534 -14.71 -54.72 -31.34
CA THR A 534 -14.72 -54.69 -32.81
C THR A 534 -16.08 -54.24 -33.35
N ASN A 535 -16.05 -53.65 -34.55
CA ASN A 535 -17.23 -53.38 -35.38
C ASN A 535 -17.43 -54.42 -36.50
N LYS A 536 -16.46 -55.30 -36.74
CA LYS A 536 -16.57 -56.37 -37.74
C LYS A 536 -17.33 -57.56 -37.20
N ASN A 537 -18.00 -58.29 -38.09
CA ASN A 537 -18.63 -59.56 -37.77
C ASN A 537 -17.56 -60.67 -37.74
N LEU A 538 -17.09 -61.04 -36.55
CA LEU A 538 -16.04 -62.05 -36.37
C LEU A 538 -16.48 -63.45 -36.80
N GLU A 539 -17.76 -63.82 -36.62
CA GLU A 539 -18.28 -65.13 -37.06
C GLU A 539 -18.14 -65.28 -38.58
N LYS A 540 -18.46 -64.23 -39.33
CA LYS A 540 -18.25 -64.19 -40.77
C LYS A 540 -16.77 -64.27 -41.13
N MET A 541 -15.90 -63.56 -40.41
CA MET A 541 -14.46 -63.60 -40.65
C MET A 541 -13.84 -64.99 -40.39
N VAL A 542 -14.39 -65.75 -39.45
CA VAL A 542 -14.02 -67.16 -39.21
C VAL A 542 -14.45 -68.02 -40.39
N ALA A 543 -15.69 -67.87 -40.88
CA ALA A 543 -16.18 -68.58 -42.06
C ALA A 543 -15.36 -68.25 -43.32
N ASP A 544 -14.91 -67.00 -43.46
CA ASP A 544 -14.08 -66.51 -44.56
C ASP A 544 -12.58 -66.87 -44.39
N GLY A 545 -12.19 -67.52 -43.30
CA GLY A 545 -10.81 -67.93 -43.00
C GLY A 545 -9.85 -66.77 -42.68
N THR A 546 -10.38 -65.56 -42.46
CA THR A 546 -9.57 -64.35 -42.15
C THR A 546 -9.33 -64.17 -40.65
N PHE A 547 -10.11 -64.84 -39.80
CA PHE A 547 -9.92 -64.90 -38.35
C PHE A 547 -9.92 -66.35 -37.89
N ARG A 548 -9.05 -66.71 -36.95
CA ARG A 548 -8.97 -68.09 -36.47
C ARG A 548 -10.13 -68.44 -35.52
N GLU A 549 -10.69 -69.63 -35.73
CA GLU A 549 -11.79 -70.17 -34.92
C GLU A 549 -11.39 -70.38 -33.45
N ASP A 550 -10.18 -70.89 -33.20
CA ASP A 550 -9.66 -71.13 -31.85
C ASP A 550 -9.54 -69.85 -31.01
N LEU A 551 -9.05 -68.76 -31.60
CA LEU A 551 -9.00 -67.45 -30.98
C LEU A 551 -10.39 -66.87 -30.76
N PHE A 552 -11.29 -66.99 -31.74
CA PHE A 552 -12.66 -66.49 -31.63
C PHE A 552 -13.37 -67.05 -30.40
N TYR A 553 -13.33 -68.37 -30.19
CA TYR A 553 -13.95 -68.99 -29.01
C TYR A 553 -13.32 -68.55 -27.70
N ARG A 554 -12.03 -68.18 -27.69
CA ARG A 554 -11.34 -67.73 -26.48
C ARG A 554 -11.61 -66.26 -26.13
N ILE A 555 -11.94 -65.43 -27.10
CA ILE A 555 -12.33 -64.03 -26.86
C ILE A 555 -13.85 -63.86 -26.70
N ASN A 556 -14.66 -64.69 -27.37
CA ASN A 556 -16.12 -64.66 -27.31
C ASN A 556 -16.68 -65.41 -26.08
N VAL A 557 -16.06 -65.22 -24.90
CA VAL A 557 -16.53 -65.84 -23.65
C VAL A 557 -17.75 -65.09 -23.14
N ILE A 558 -17.69 -63.76 -23.11
CA ILE A 558 -18.84 -62.92 -22.73
C ILE A 558 -19.04 -61.79 -23.75
N PRO A 559 -19.98 -61.96 -24.70
CA PRO A 559 -20.30 -60.92 -25.66
C PRO A 559 -21.21 -59.84 -25.07
N ILE A 560 -20.90 -58.59 -25.39
CA ILE A 560 -21.69 -57.39 -25.08
C ILE A 560 -21.86 -56.61 -26.37
N THR A 561 -23.10 -56.53 -26.87
CA THR A 561 -23.42 -55.78 -28.08
C THR A 561 -23.97 -54.41 -27.71
N ILE A 562 -23.29 -53.34 -28.15
CA ILE A 562 -23.69 -51.96 -27.92
C ILE A 562 -24.58 -51.48 -29.08
N PRO A 563 -25.83 -51.07 -28.81
CA PRO A 563 -26.75 -50.62 -29.84
C PRO A 563 -26.30 -49.28 -30.44
N PRO A 564 -26.49 -49.09 -31.76
CA PRO A 564 -26.29 -47.80 -32.41
C PRO A 564 -27.33 -46.77 -31.93
N LEU A 565 -27.04 -45.46 -32.06
CA LEU A 565 -27.89 -44.39 -31.54
C LEU A 565 -29.33 -44.42 -32.07
N ARG A 566 -29.53 -44.82 -33.34
CA ARG A 566 -30.86 -45.02 -33.93
C ARG A 566 -31.75 -46.05 -33.23
N GLU A 567 -31.16 -46.92 -32.42
CA GLU A 567 -31.87 -47.93 -31.63
C GLU A 567 -32.11 -47.52 -30.18
N ARG A 568 -31.64 -46.31 -29.80
CA ARG A 568 -31.74 -45.68 -28.48
C ARG A 568 -31.92 -44.15 -28.62
N PRO A 569 -32.96 -43.70 -29.32
CA PRO A 569 -33.19 -42.27 -29.57
C PRO A 569 -33.31 -41.46 -28.28
N GLU A 570 -33.78 -42.05 -27.18
CA GLU A 570 -33.94 -41.41 -25.87
C GLU A 570 -32.60 -40.92 -25.28
N ASP A 571 -31.47 -41.52 -25.70
CA ASP A 571 -30.14 -41.08 -25.27
C ASP A 571 -29.70 -39.79 -25.98
N VAL A 572 -30.26 -39.50 -27.17
CA VAL A 572 -29.76 -38.41 -28.05
C VAL A 572 -29.92 -37.04 -27.41
N PRO A 573 -31.09 -36.62 -26.88
CA PRO A 573 -31.23 -35.33 -26.22
C PRO A 573 -30.27 -35.19 -25.03
N LEU A 574 -30.15 -36.23 -24.21
CA LEU A 574 -29.31 -36.22 -23.01
C LEU A 574 -27.82 -36.08 -23.35
N LEU A 575 -27.35 -36.84 -24.35
CA LEU A 575 -26.00 -36.71 -24.89
C LEU A 575 -25.78 -35.34 -25.52
N ALA A 576 -26.77 -34.80 -26.24
CA ALA A 576 -26.67 -33.50 -26.87
C ALA A 576 -26.50 -32.37 -25.85
N PHE A 577 -27.31 -32.39 -24.79
CA PHE A 577 -27.18 -31.46 -23.67
C PHE A 577 -25.82 -31.58 -22.97
N HIS A 578 -25.33 -32.80 -22.79
CA HIS A 578 -24.03 -33.01 -22.15
C HIS A 578 -22.89 -32.37 -22.94
N PHE A 579 -22.82 -32.64 -24.26
CA PHE A 579 -21.77 -32.07 -25.10
C PHE A 579 -21.90 -30.55 -25.22
N LEU A 580 -23.13 -30.03 -25.36
CA LEU A 580 -23.37 -28.58 -25.41
C LEU A 580 -22.90 -27.89 -24.13
N LYS A 581 -23.21 -28.47 -22.96
CA LYS A 581 -22.76 -27.95 -21.66
C LYS A 581 -21.23 -27.92 -21.57
N GLN A 582 -20.57 -29.01 -21.95
CA GLN A 582 -19.11 -29.08 -21.93
C GLN A 582 -18.48 -28.01 -22.83
N LEU A 583 -19.04 -27.79 -24.03
CA LEU A 583 -18.55 -26.79 -24.97
C LEU A 583 -18.84 -25.36 -24.50
N ASN A 584 -19.99 -25.11 -23.88
CA ASN A 584 -20.32 -23.81 -23.27
C ASN A 584 -19.30 -23.44 -22.17
N GLU A 585 -18.99 -24.38 -21.28
CA GLU A 585 -17.99 -24.19 -20.23
C GLU A 585 -16.60 -23.94 -20.83
N GLN A 586 -16.23 -24.67 -21.89
CA GLN A 586 -14.93 -24.54 -22.55
C GLN A 586 -14.76 -23.17 -23.26
N TYR A 587 -15.80 -22.68 -23.93
CA TYR A 587 -15.73 -21.45 -24.74
C TYR A 587 -16.28 -20.21 -24.03
N GLY A 588 -16.74 -20.34 -22.78
CA GLY A 588 -17.36 -19.23 -22.03
C GLY A 588 -18.64 -18.72 -22.70
N LYS A 589 -19.42 -19.63 -23.29
CA LYS A 589 -20.66 -19.35 -24.03
C LYS A 589 -21.87 -19.91 -23.30
N ASN A 590 -23.06 -19.54 -23.75
CA ASN A 590 -24.32 -19.94 -23.11
C ASN A 590 -25.37 -20.37 -24.14
N TYR A 591 -24.98 -21.22 -25.08
CA TYR A 591 -25.88 -21.74 -26.10
C TYR A 591 -26.89 -22.74 -25.52
N HIS A 592 -28.12 -22.76 -26.03
CA HIS A 592 -29.18 -23.71 -25.65
C HIS A 592 -29.95 -24.20 -26.88
N PHE A 593 -30.40 -25.45 -26.87
CA PHE A 593 -31.27 -25.99 -27.93
C PHE A 593 -32.72 -25.57 -27.74
N SER A 594 -33.41 -25.24 -28.83
CA SER A 594 -34.87 -25.17 -28.82
C SER A 594 -35.48 -26.58 -28.74
N PRO A 595 -36.71 -26.75 -28.21
CA PRO A 595 -37.37 -28.06 -28.17
C PRO A 595 -37.48 -28.71 -29.56
N GLU A 596 -37.72 -27.92 -30.60
CA GLU A 596 -37.82 -28.39 -31.98
C GLU A 596 -36.46 -28.86 -32.52
N ALA A 597 -35.36 -28.23 -32.13
CA ALA A 597 -34.02 -28.65 -32.52
C ALA A 597 -33.69 -30.04 -31.96
N LEU A 598 -34.07 -30.31 -30.70
CA LEU A 598 -33.89 -31.63 -30.08
C LEU A 598 -34.71 -32.71 -30.77
N ASN A 599 -35.97 -32.41 -31.13
CA ASN A 599 -36.81 -33.35 -31.88
C ASN A 599 -36.17 -33.74 -33.23
N VAL A 600 -35.55 -32.77 -33.91
CA VAL A 600 -34.83 -33.02 -35.17
C VAL A 600 -33.60 -33.90 -34.96
N LEU A 601 -32.84 -33.68 -33.89
CA LEU A 601 -31.68 -34.49 -33.53
C LEU A 601 -32.09 -35.93 -33.16
N GLU A 602 -33.19 -36.10 -32.44
CA GLU A 602 -33.69 -37.41 -32.01
C GLU A 602 -34.10 -38.31 -33.19
N VAL A 603 -34.68 -37.73 -34.24
CA VAL A 603 -35.16 -38.47 -35.44
C VAL A 603 -34.02 -38.82 -36.41
N TYR A 604 -32.85 -38.18 -36.31
CA TYR A 604 -31.73 -38.45 -37.21
C TYR A 604 -31.15 -39.87 -36.98
N PRO A 605 -30.80 -40.64 -38.03
CA PRO A 605 -30.33 -42.02 -37.88
C PRO A 605 -28.91 -42.18 -37.33
N TRP A 606 -28.12 -41.11 -37.20
CA TRP A 606 -26.77 -41.11 -36.61
C TRP A 606 -25.83 -42.22 -37.14
N PRO A 607 -25.51 -42.27 -38.44
CA PRO A 607 -24.61 -43.29 -39.00
C PRO A 607 -23.21 -43.32 -38.35
N GLY A 608 -22.71 -42.20 -37.83
CA GLY A 608 -21.47 -42.12 -37.05
C GLY A 608 -21.67 -42.14 -35.53
N ASN A 609 -22.87 -42.46 -35.06
CA ASN A 609 -23.26 -42.60 -33.67
C ASN A 609 -22.82 -41.39 -32.81
N ILE A 610 -22.33 -41.62 -31.58
CA ILE A 610 -21.99 -40.56 -30.61
C ILE A 610 -20.88 -39.66 -31.14
N ARG A 611 -19.93 -40.21 -31.92
CA ARG A 611 -18.84 -39.42 -32.51
C ARG A 611 -19.36 -38.39 -33.51
N GLU A 612 -20.33 -38.75 -34.33
CA GLU A 612 -20.98 -37.81 -35.25
C GLU A 612 -21.82 -36.77 -34.50
N LEU A 613 -22.58 -37.19 -33.49
CA LEU A 613 -23.36 -36.29 -32.63
C LEU A 613 -22.47 -35.23 -31.98
N GLN A 614 -21.38 -35.64 -31.34
CA GLN A 614 -20.42 -34.74 -30.71
C GLN A 614 -19.84 -33.72 -31.72
N ASN A 615 -19.38 -34.20 -32.88
CA ASN A 615 -18.79 -33.35 -33.92
C ASN A 615 -19.80 -32.34 -34.49
N LEU A 616 -21.08 -32.73 -34.62
CA LEU A 616 -22.13 -31.84 -35.10
C LEU A 616 -22.48 -30.77 -34.07
N ILE A 617 -22.55 -31.12 -32.78
CA ILE A 617 -22.82 -30.14 -31.71
C ILE A 617 -21.67 -29.13 -31.59
N GLU A 618 -20.41 -29.59 -31.69
CA GLU A 618 -19.26 -28.68 -31.75
C GLU A 618 -19.39 -27.70 -32.92
N ARG A 619 -19.78 -28.19 -34.11
CA ARG A 619 -20.04 -27.34 -35.28
C ARG A 619 -21.15 -26.34 -35.04
N PHE A 620 -22.22 -26.71 -34.32
CA PHE A 620 -23.30 -25.80 -33.96
C PHE A 620 -22.79 -24.65 -33.09
N VAL A 621 -22.05 -24.96 -32.02
CA VAL A 621 -21.48 -23.95 -31.11
C VAL A 621 -20.54 -22.99 -31.85
N VAL A 622 -19.76 -23.48 -32.80
CA VAL A 622 -18.83 -22.63 -33.59
C VAL A 622 -19.56 -21.78 -34.63
N SER A 623 -20.69 -22.25 -35.17
CA SER A 623 -21.38 -21.61 -36.29
C SER A 623 -22.60 -20.77 -35.87
N ALA A 624 -23.06 -20.90 -34.63
CA ALA A 624 -24.23 -20.19 -34.14
C ALA A 624 -23.91 -18.73 -33.77
N GLU A 625 -24.62 -17.79 -34.38
CA GLU A 625 -24.53 -16.36 -34.06
C GLU A 625 -25.40 -15.99 -32.85
N GLU A 626 -26.51 -16.69 -32.65
CA GLU A 626 -27.45 -16.50 -31.55
C GLU A 626 -27.31 -17.59 -30.48
N ASP A 627 -27.62 -17.25 -29.22
CA ASP A 627 -27.54 -18.19 -28.09
C ASP A 627 -28.55 -19.35 -28.19
N VAL A 628 -29.57 -19.25 -29.04
CA VAL A 628 -30.58 -20.30 -29.22
C VAL A 628 -30.33 -21.08 -30.51
N ILE A 629 -29.99 -22.35 -30.38
CA ILE A 629 -29.85 -23.29 -31.50
C ILE A 629 -31.23 -23.84 -31.87
N THR A 630 -31.78 -23.31 -32.97
CA THR A 630 -33.12 -23.66 -33.47
C THR A 630 -33.11 -24.82 -34.46
N ALA A 631 -34.28 -25.43 -34.71
CA ALA A 631 -34.43 -26.49 -35.72
C ALA A 631 -34.02 -26.03 -37.14
N ASP A 632 -34.33 -24.79 -37.50
CA ASP A 632 -33.98 -24.20 -38.81
C ASP A 632 -32.46 -24.09 -38.99
N PHE A 633 -31.72 -23.87 -37.89
CA PHE A 633 -30.27 -23.87 -37.89
C PHE A 633 -29.67 -25.28 -37.95
N VAL A 634 -30.23 -26.25 -37.23
CA VAL A 634 -29.70 -27.63 -37.17
C VAL A 634 -29.94 -28.39 -38.48
N SER A 635 -31.13 -28.22 -39.08
CA SER A 635 -31.58 -29.03 -40.23
C SER A 635 -30.63 -29.04 -41.44
N PRO A 636 -30.00 -27.91 -41.85
CA PRO A 636 -29.03 -27.87 -42.96
C PRO A 636 -27.78 -28.73 -42.74
N PHE A 637 -27.39 -28.97 -41.49
CA PHE A 637 -26.20 -29.77 -41.15
C PHE A 637 -26.49 -31.27 -41.13
N LEU A 638 -27.76 -31.65 -41.06
CA LEU A 638 -28.19 -33.05 -41.06
C LEU A 638 -28.47 -33.51 -42.48
N ASN A 639 -27.61 -34.41 -42.98
CA ASN A 639 -27.85 -35.08 -44.24
C ASN A 639 -28.87 -36.21 -44.03
N PHE A 640 -30.15 -35.85 -44.00
CA PHE A 640 -31.21 -36.80 -44.34
C PHE A 640 -30.99 -37.11 -45.83
N GLY A 641 -30.23 -38.15 -46.15
CA GLY A 641 -30.00 -38.57 -47.53
C GLY A 641 -31.32 -38.54 -48.30
N LYS A 642 -31.28 -38.28 -49.62
CA LYS A 642 -32.46 -38.23 -50.52
C LYS A 642 -33.30 -39.53 -50.59
N SER A 643 -33.20 -40.41 -49.60
CA SER A 643 -33.91 -41.66 -49.42
C SER A 643 -34.38 -41.80 -47.98
N SER A 644 -35.54 -41.24 -47.65
CA SER A 644 -36.68 -41.98 -47.11
C SER A 644 -37.73 -40.96 -46.68
N SER A 645 -38.98 -41.25 -47.03
CA SER A 645 -40.15 -40.50 -46.60
C SER A 645 -40.14 -40.27 -45.09
N ALA A 646 -39.86 -39.04 -44.64
CA ALA A 646 -40.22 -38.62 -43.29
C ALA A 646 -41.74 -38.78 -43.15
N LYS A 647 -42.18 -39.82 -42.44
CA LYS A 647 -43.59 -40.00 -42.12
C LYS A 647 -43.96 -38.89 -41.13
N PRO A 648 -45.13 -38.23 -41.29
CA PRO A 648 -45.59 -37.26 -40.31
C PRO A 648 -45.71 -37.93 -38.93
N LEU A 649 -45.14 -37.30 -37.90
CA LEU A 649 -45.16 -37.78 -36.53
C LEU A 649 -46.58 -37.56 -35.97
N ILE A 650 -47.30 -38.65 -35.70
CA ILE A 650 -48.60 -38.62 -34.99
C ILE A 650 -48.30 -39.02 -33.55
N THR A 651 -48.35 -38.06 -32.62
CA THR A 651 -47.94 -38.26 -31.22
C THR A 651 -49.05 -38.82 -30.33
N ASP A 652 -50.31 -38.81 -30.79
CA ASP A 652 -51.45 -39.33 -30.05
C ASP A 652 -52.58 -39.81 -30.97
N ILE A 653 -53.47 -40.67 -30.46
CA ILE A 653 -54.63 -41.15 -31.23
C ILE A 653 -55.67 -40.02 -31.28
N MET A 654 -55.90 -39.47 -32.48
CA MET A 654 -56.95 -38.50 -32.74
C MET A 654 -57.92 -38.99 -33.83
N PRO A 655 -59.16 -38.48 -33.88
CA PRO A 655 -60.09 -38.81 -34.94
C PRO A 655 -59.46 -38.61 -36.33
N TYR A 656 -59.57 -39.61 -37.20
CA TYR A 656 -58.96 -39.63 -38.54
C TYR A 656 -59.17 -38.33 -39.33
N GLN A 657 -60.38 -37.77 -39.24
CA GLN A 657 -60.74 -36.54 -39.93
C GLN A 657 -60.00 -35.30 -39.40
N GLN A 658 -59.70 -35.24 -38.10
CA GLN A 658 -58.91 -34.16 -37.50
C GLN A 658 -57.42 -34.28 -37.84
N ALA A 659 -56.88 -35.50 -37.87
CA ALA A 659 -55.51 -35.75 -38.32
C ALA A 659 -55.32 -35.29 -39.78
N GLN A 660 -56.29 -35.61 -40.64
CA GLN A 660 -56.25 -35.24 -42.05
C GLN A 660 -56.35 -33.71 -42.22
N GLU A 661 -57.24 -33.02 -41.49
CA GLU A 661 -57.33 -31.56 -41.54
C GLU A 661 -56.03 -30.88 -41.05
N SER A 662 -55.44 -31.37 -39.95
CA SER A 662 -54.21 -30.80 -39.37
C SER A 662 -53.02 -30.91 -40.32
N VAL A 663 -52.79 -32.09 -40.89
CA VAL A 663 -51.70 -32.31 -41.85
C VAL A 663 -51.92 -31.48 -43.12
N GLU A 664 -53.17 -31.41 -43.60
CA GLU A 664 -53.51 -30.62 -44.78
C GLU A 664 -53.30 -29.12 -44.57
N GLU A 665 -53.69 -28.59 -43.41
CA GLU A 665 -53.48 -27.20 -43.03
C GLU A 665 -51.99 -26.85 -42.98
N GLN A 666 -51.18 -27.67 -42.32
CA GLN A 666 -49.72 -27.49 -42.25
C GLN A 666 -49.08 -27.48 -43.64
N LEU A 667 -49.44 -28.42 -44.51
CA LEU A 667 -48.90 -28.50 -45.87
C LEU A 667 -49.26 -27.28 -46.71
N ILE A 668 -50.48 -26.78 -46.60
CA ILE A 668 -50.94 -25.60 -47.35
C ILE A 668 -50.26 -24.33 -46.85
N LEU A 669 -50.12 -24.15 -45.53
CA LEU A 669 -49.40 -23.02 -44.94
C LEU A 669 -47.92 -23.03 -45.32
N LEU A 670 -47.25 -24.18 -45.24
CA LEU A 670 -45.85 -24.34 -45.65
C LEU A 670 -45.64 -24.04 -47.14
N ALA A 671 -46.52 -24.56 -48.00
CA ALA A 671 -46.45 -24.31 -49.44
C ALA A 671 -46.69 -22.83 -49.77
N MET A 672 -47.64 -22.18 -49.11
CA MET A 672 -47.91 -20.76 -49.30
C MET A 672 -46.78 -19.87 -48.77
N LYS A 673 -46.19 -20.21 -47.60
CA LYS A 673 -45.02 -19.51 -47.03
C LYS A 673 -43.81 -19.60 -47.97
N LYS A 674 -43.54 -20.80 -48.54
CA LYS A 674 -42.38 -21.05 -49.40
C LYS A 674 -42.52 -20.46 -50.80
N TYR A 675 -43.68 -20.60 -51.44
CA TYR A 675 -43.83 -20.25 -52.86
C TYR A 675 -44.57 -18.93 -53.11
N LYS A 676 -45.16 -18.32 -52.05
CA LYS A 676 -45.83 -17.00 -52.00
C LYS A 676 -47.00 -16.78 -52.98
N THR A 677 -47.25 -17.72 -53.89
CA THR A 677 -48.25 -17.65 -54.95
C THR A 677 -49.02 -18.96 -55.00
N THR A 678 -50.35 -18.88 -55.14
CA THR A 678 -51.24 -20.06 -55.13
C THR A 678 -50.94 -21.02 -56.28
N SER A 679 -50.51 -20.50 -57.45
CA SER A 679 -50.14 -21.32 -58.61
C SER A 679 -48.90 -22.19 -58.36
N LYS A 680 -47.82 -21.62 -57.80
CA LYS A 680 -46.59 -22.37 -57.50
C LYS A 680 -46.79 -23.34 -56.33
N ALA A 681 -47.53 -22.93 -55.30
CA ALA A 681 -47.90 -23.81 -54.19
C ALA A 681 -48.74 -25.02 -54.66
N ALA A 682 -49.71 -24.81 -55.53
CA ALA A 682 -50.54 -25.86 -56.12
C ALA A 682 -49.71 -26.86 -56.95
N LYS A 683 -48.76 -26.36 -57.75
CA LYS A 683 -47.83 -27.21 -58.52
C LYS A 683 -46.95 -28.07 -57.60
N ALA A 684 -46.46 -27.51 -56.50
CA ALA A 684 -45.64 -28.22 -55.52
C ALA A 684 -46.43 -29.30 -54.75
N LEU A 685 -47.68 -28.99 -54.39
CA LEU A 685 -48.59 -29.89 -53.66
C LEU A 685 -49.33 -30.87 -54.58
N LYS A 686 -49.19 -30.75 -55.92
CA LYS A 686 -49.90 -31.55 -56.93
C LYS A 686 -51.43 -31.52 -56.79
N ILE A 687 -51.99 -30.37 -56.41
CA ILE A 687 -53.44 -30.13 -56.36
C ILE A 687 -53.82 -28.91 -57.22
N SER A 688 -55.11 -28.67 -57.46
CA SER A 688 -55.52 -27.53 -58.27
C SER A 688 -55.28 -26.19 -57.57
N GLN A 689 -54.99 -25.14 -58.33
CA GLN A 689 -54.85 -23.77 -57.80
C GLN A 689 -56.09 -23.32 -57.01
N SER A 690 -57.28 -23.70 -57.50
CA SER A 690 -58.55 -23.42 -56.82
C SER A 690 -58.72 -24.18 -55.50
N ALA A 691 -58.12 -25.37 -55.36
CA ALA A 691 -58.11 -26.11 -54.10
C ALA A 691 -57.21 -25.45 -53.06
N VAL A 692 -55.98 -25.05 -53.44
CA VAL A 692 -55.07 -24.31 -52.55
C VAL A 692 -55.70 -22.99 -52.11
N SER A 693 -56.25 -22.21 -53.05
CA SER A 693 -56.85 -20.91 -52.75
C SER A 693 -58.03 -21.03 -51.78
N ARG A 694 -58.95 -21.98 -52.02
CA ARG A 694 -60.12 -22.19 -51.14
C ARG A 694 -59.70 -22.63 -49.74
N LYS A 695 -58.76 -23.57 -49.64
CA LYS A 695 -58.30 -24.09 -48.35
C LYS A 695 -57.49 -23.06 -47.57
N TYR A 696 -56.62 -22.29 -48.24
CA TYR A 696 -55.86 -21.20 -47.62
C TYR A 696 -56.78 -20.08 -47.09
N GLN A 697 -57.80 -19.68 -47.87
CA GLN A 697 -58.80 -18.70 -47.41
C GLN A 697 -59.63 -19.23 -46.23
N LYS A 698 -60.00 -20.52 -46.23
CA LYS A 698 -60.70 -21.15 -45.10
C LYS A 698 -59.85 -21.14 -43.82
N ILE A 699 -58.54 -21.35 -43.94
CA ILE A 699 -57.59 -21.30 -42.82
C ILE A 699 -57.46 -19.87 -42.28
N LEU A 700 -57.26 -18.88 -43.16
CA LEU A 700 -57.17 -17.47 -42.77
C LEU A 700 -58.44 -16.97 -42.07
N ASN A 701 -59.63 -17.34 -42.57
CA ASN A 701 -60.90 -16.98 -41.93
C ASN A 701 -61.10 -17.65 -40.57
N ARG A 702 -60.66 -18.92 -40.40
CA ARG A 702 -60.66 -19.58 -39.07
C ARG A 702 -59.72 -18.87 -38.09
N GLN A 703 -58.55 -18.43 -38.55
CA GLN A 703 -57.59 -17.70 -37.70
C GLN A 703 -58.09 -16.29 -37.31
N GLN A 704 -58.77 -15.58 -38.23
CA GLN A 704 -59.38 -14.29 -37.92
C GLN A 704 -60.55 -14.41 -36.94
N ASN A 705 -61.40 -15.44 -37.09
CA ASN A 705 -62.53 -15.67 -36.18
C ASN A 705 -62.11 -16.13 -34.78
N ASN A 706 -60.96 -16.80 -34.63
CA ASN A 706 -60.43 -17.16 -33.31
C ASN A 706 -59.73 -15.97 -32.61
N ALA A 707 -59.21 -15.00 -33.36
CA ALA A 707 -58.63 -13.78 -32.79
C ALA A 707 -59.71 -12.82 -32.26
N SER A 708 -60.91 -12.81 -32.83
CA SER A 708 -62.05 -11.97 -32.41
C SER A 708 -62.88 -12.50 -31.23
N VAL A 709 -62.46 -13.60 -30.59
CA VAL A 709 -63.15 -14.20 -29.43
C VAL A 709 -62.35 -13.99 -28.13
N ILE A 710 -61.17 -13.35 -28.20
CA ILE A 710 -60.28 -13.09 -27.06
C ILE A 710 -60.17 -11.57 -26.76
N ASP A 711 -60.89 -10.72 -27.50
CA ASP A 711 -61.04 -9.28 -27.22
C ASP A 711 -62.44 -8.94 -26.65
#